data_AF-A0A0G2IZV3-F1
#
_entry.id   AF-A0A0G2IZV3-F1
#
_cell.length_a   1.000
_cell.length_b   1.000
_cell.length_c   1.000
_cell.angle_alpha   90.00
_cell.angle_beta   90.00
_cell.angle_gamma   90.00
#
_symmetry.space_group_name_H-M   'P 1'
#
loop_
_entity.id
_entity.type
_entity.pdbx_description
1 polymer ?
#
loop_
_entity_poly.entity_id
_entity_poly.type
_entity_poly.pdbx_seq_one_letter_code
_entity_poly.pdbx_strand_id
1 'polypeptide(L)'
;MPTHQKGKPGAGDSSATSRFFRTSICPDATLSVAQRAAAIEQHINHINRYKDKETTIRAKGSREKLRDEVTENESSSSGEVDAEKEYLWLNTSSIDSETPLLSLTPDTQPILTTTTLTTTTTNHAATSSTTSQVSSPYSSLSQSAPSQFATIATTKRRPSPSFESPSATEVSSAGFVSSVLSFANAPFHTDTKPITTSKPDPLVLSPPGPEPVSSAVLPAPNESPTRGTWPNLPNPNMAPQKLKTMTDDSNIDGVVAMPRLEDLLRHPEDLDKIPALKAEYSRKKTEVDAQLREGLRDQLETVQRSISQLTEGQRHVLKTRDELQGIDKLCAESQGTVGDFSQIDKLARIQRNFEATIMMKKGLEGFHTDLAEVERLLREDDQDLENQPNLLSAHMAISRLRDFRDEAMDQIRKAQDSSSETTLVEWFQGLDSVIEWFDDHLGTAIMNLIPLVQTDNRSMVVRLALVLMNEEKNDAKVRALQEAQKDHKALASRFKSMNLGPKTVRGYKENFLKSIELYAQSQFEKSKEAFLDDPDKLEKSFKWFFNDLFTVKQGMQSLMPKKWKIYKVYTNIYHRMMRDWLLEFVNDPELPTATMLAIIHWSDKYYKKMEKLGWKQSDLVPNVLDDREGELVRDWRNLIIKALDEWMERMFTTDKKSFLERDTDALDTNADGYFRTKTLGDMWRMIHEQIMAASSSDRTDVTEGVIDAMFRALKTRQTTWQTVLDEECARYKTPTAEQSEGLQQLQDWLIAVANDQIACIDDNDEASGQLGYLTRFKGAFEPLVTPKYLASRANMELDNLRDGYVDLSTHCISLFIELIFTVDFRTTLPDFFTPKWYGEFAVKRMISTFEDYMTDYSAVLHPSLTDILIEELSDELLVRYLSSIRNKGAKFRRQDPFTDKFKDDILTIFGFFQKFPDAFAATIKDRWRVVDWLVRLLEAEKGAGVVAVYEAFKTEYWDLQLSWVEAVLRSRDDFERSMVSAVKAKAAELYVERGVETIMGKVR
;
A
#
# COMPACT_ATOMS: atom_id res chain seq x y z
N MET A 1 35.19 43.63 -2.99
CA MET A 1 36.52 44.25 -3.18
C MET A 1 36.37 45.75 -3.04
N PRO A 2 37.27 46.49 -2.36
CA PRO A 2 38.30 46.07 -1.38
C PRO A 2 37.88 46.57 0.04
N THR A 3 38.62 46.48 1.16
CA THR A 3 39.94 45.90 1.50
C THR A 3 39.95 45.46 2.99
N HIS A 4 40.79 44.49 3.37
CA HIS A 4 41.12 44.20 4.77
C HIS A 4 42.23 45.14 5.30
N GLN A 5 42.27 45.33 6.63
CA GLN A 5 43.55 45.31 7.37
C GLN A 5 43.37 44.72 8.79
N LYS A 6 44.47 44.25 9.41
CA LYS A 6 44.51 43.56 10.72
C LYS A 6 45.36 44.35 11.71
N GLY A 7 45.03 44.25 13.01
CA GLY A 7 45.89 44.68 14.12
C GLY A 7 45.68 43.80 15.36
N LYS A 8 46.78 43.33 15.97
CA LYS A 8 46.88 42.54 17.22
C LYS A 8 48.32 42.70 17.75
N PRO A 9 48.62 42.43 19.03
CA PRO A 9 47.81 42.59 20.24
C PRO A 9 48.57 43.41 21.32
N GLY A 10 47.97 43.59 22.50
CA GLY A 10 48.64 44.11 23.71
C GLY A 10 47.98 43.52 24.96
N ALA A 11 48.74 43.31 26.04
CA ALA A 11 48.29 42.57 27.24
C ALA A 11 48.36 43.42 28.52
N GLY A 12 47.54 43.07 29.52
CA GLY A 12 47.52 43.65 30.86
C GLY A 12 46.29 43.18 31.64
N ASP A 13 46.52 42.51 32.78
CA ASP A 13 45.46 41.90 33.58
C ASP A 13 44.68 42.88 34.46
N SER A 14 43.38 42.61 34.65
CA SER A 14 42.69 42.88 35.93
C SER A 14 41.41 42.06 36.05
N SER A 15 41.14 41.54 37.25
CA SER A 15 39.96 40.72 37.56
C SER A 15 38.67 41.54 37.55
N ALA A 16 37.65 41.09 36.82
CA ALA A 16 36.26 41.53 36.99
C ALA A 16 35.24 40.47 36.52
N THR A 17 34.14 40.39 37.26
CA THR A 17 32.96 39.54 37.10
C THR A 17 32.44 39.31 35.67
N SER A 18 32.07 38.05 35.38
CA SER A 18 31.45 37.60 34.13
C SER A 18 30.05 38.16 33.90
N ARG A 19 29.97 39.34 33.25
CA ARG A 19 28.71 39.85 32.68
C ARG A 19 28.31 39.03 31.46
N PHE A 20 27.53 37.97 31.66
CA PHE A 20 26.71 37.42 30.58
C PHE A 20 25.57 38.39 30.24
N PHE A 21 25.18 38.42 28.96
CA PHE A 21 24.13 39.32 28.47
C PHE A 21 22.78 38.94 29.07
N ARG A 22 22.28 39.76 30.00
CA ARG A 22 20.89 39.73 30.42
C ARG A 22 20.07 40.57 29.42
N THR A 23 19.61 39.94 28.35
CA THR A 23 18.68 40.56 27.40
C THR A 23 17.44 41.04 28.16
N SER A 24 16.97 42.26 27.87
CA SER A 24 15.84 42.84 28.60
C SER A 24 14.54 42.10 28.24
N ILE A 25 14.01 41.32 29.19
CA ILE A 25 12.62 40.88 29.16
C ILE A 25 11.81 42.07 29.68
N CYS A 26 11.00 42.67 28.81
CA CYS A 26 10.05 43.72 29.20
C CYS A 26 8.75 43.04 29.70
N PRO A 27 8.17 43.43 30.85
CA PRO A 27 7.00 42.75 31.41
C PRO A 27 5.68 42.91 30.61
N ASP A 28 5.59 43.98 29.82
CA ASP A 28 4.34 44.52 29.28
C ASP A 28 3.92 43.86 27.95
N ALA A 29 3.75 42.53 27.96
CA ALA A 29 3.37 41.78 26.76
C ALA A 29 2.29 40.72 27.01
N THR A 30 1.18 40.78 26.26
CA THR A 30 0.39 39.58 25.95
C THR A 30 1.22 38.70 25.02
N LEU A 31 1.79 37.63 25.58
CA LEU A 31 2.65 36.69 24.87
C LEU A 31 1.89 36.02 23.70
N SER A 32 2.52 35.96 22.52
CA SER A 32 2.03 35.16 21.39
C SER A 32 2.04 33.66 21.72
N VAL A 33 1.39 32.82 20.91
CA VAL A 33 1.34 31.34 21.08
C VAL A 33 2.72 30.76 21.40
N ALA A 34 3.69 30.94 20.48
CA ALA A 34 5.05 30.45 20.65
C ALA A 34 5.80 31.10 21.84
N GLN A 35 5.42 32.31 22.27
CA GLN A 35 5.97 32.94 23.46
C GLN A 35 5.35 32.39 24.75
N ARG A 36 4.06 32.02 24.77
CA ARG A 36 3.43 31.28 25.86
C ARG A 36 4.02 29.88 25.96
N ALA A 37 4.14 29.17 24.85
CA ALA A 37 4.80 27.87 24.79
C ALA A 37 6.25 27.93 25.30
N ALA A 38 7.05 28.90 24.84
CA ALA A 38 8.41 29.09 25.32
C ALA A 38 8.50 29.55 26.79
N ALA A 39 7.52 30.30 27.30
CA ALA A 39 7.45 30.71 28.71
C ALA A 39 7.06 29.53 29.61
N ILE A 40 6.07 28.72 29.20
CA ILE A 40 5.61 27.52 29.89
C ILE A 40 6.70 26.44 29.85
N GLU A 41 7.39 26.26 28.73
CA GLU A 41 8.58 25.42 28.65
C GLU A 41 9.68 25.91 29.61
N GLN A 42 9.98 27.21 29.63
CA GLN A 42 10.96 27.78 30.56
C GLN A 42 10.53 27.62 32.03
N HIS A 43 9.23 27.66 32.31
CA HIS A 43 8.66 27.54 33.65
C HIS A 43 8.59 26.08 34.13
N ILE A 44 8.23 25.11 33.28
CA ILE A 44 8.41 23.67 33.53
C ILE A 44 9.89 23.37 33.81
N ASN A 45 10.79 23.86 32.94
CA ASN A 45 12.23 23.80 33.14
C ASN A 45 12.71 24.52 34.42
N HIS A 46 11.94 25.47 34.97
CA HIS A 46 12.28 26.18 36.20
C HIS A 46 11.81 25.40 37.42
N ILE A 47 10.57 24.89 37.41
CA ILE A 47 9.97 24.04 38.45
C ILE A 47 10.87 22.83 38.71
N ASN A 48 11.31 22.14 37.66
CA ASN A 48 12.17 20.97 37.78
C ASN A 48 13.51 21.36 38.47
N ARG A 49 14.16 22.42 37.98
CA ARG A 49 15.38 23.00 38.60
C ARG A 49 15.20 23.62 39.99
N TYR A 50 13.96 23.77 40.47
CA TYR A 50 13.67 24.21 41.84
C TYR A 50 13.43 23.01 42.77
N LYS A 51 12.71 21.99 42.30
CA LYS A 51 12.60 20.67 42.96
C LYS A 51 13.99 20.05 43.20
N ASP A 52 14.92 20.18 42.26
CA ASP A 52 16.34 19.75 42.43
C ASP A 52 17.02 20.41 43.63
N LYS A 53 16.81 21.72 43.81
CA LYS A 53 17.41 22.50 44.90
C LYS A 53 16.76 22.13 46.21
N GLU A 54 15.44 22.02 46.26
CA GLU A 54 14.71 21.71 47.48
C GLU A 54 14.97 20.28 47.96
N THR A 55 15.03 19.30 47.06
CA THR A 55 15.47 17.93 47.38
C THR A 55 16.94 17.90 47.83
N THR A 56 17.85 18.63 47.17
CA THR A 56 19.25 18.76 47.60
C THR A 56 19.39 19.42 48.98
N ILE A 57 18.57 20.44 49.28
CA ILE A 57 18.54 21.13 50.58
C ILE A 57 17.95 20.22 51.65
N ARG A 58 16.87 19.47 51.35
CA ARG A 58 16.26 18.48 52.25
C ARG A 58 17.22 17.33 52.57
N ALA A 59 17.98 16.86 51.57
CA ALA A 59 19.05 15.87 51.74
C ALA A 59 20.21 16.39 52.60
N LYS A 60 20.55 17.69 52.51
CA LYS A 60 21.53 18.33 53.42
C LYS A 60 20.99 18.51 54.83
N GLY A 61 19.76 19.00 55.00
CA GLY A 61 19.15 19.22 56.32
C GLY A 61 19.00 17.92 57.13
N SER A 62 18.63 16.81 56.49
CA SER A 62 18.65 15.48 57.14
C SER A 62 20.05 15.01 57.52
N ARG A 63 21.08 15.41 56.76
CA ARG A 63 22.49 15.05 56.99
C ARG A 63 23.17 15.94 58.04
N GLU A 64 22.66 17.13 58.30
CA GLU A 64 23.09 17.98 59.41
C GLU A 64 22.39 17.60 60.73
N LYS A 65 21.08 17.29 60.71
CA LYS A 65 20.40 16.74 61.91
C LYS A 65 21.02 15.44 62.43
N LEU A 66 21.46 14.55 61.54
CA LEU A 66 22.18 13.32 61.91
C LEU A 66 23.62 13.55 62.42
N ARG A 67 24.09 14.79 62.52
CA ARG A 67 25.44 15.13 62.98
C ARG A 67 25.50 15.66 64.41
N ASP A 68 24.42 16.26 64.90
CA ASP A 68 24.37 16.89 66.23
C ASP A 68 23.85 15.96 67.34
N GLU A 69 23.28 14.80 67.01
CA GLU A 69 22.74 13.82 67.99
C GLU A 69 23.70 12.66 68.37
N VAL A 70 24.94 12.63 67.85
CA VAL A 70 25.88 11.49 68.08
C VAL A 70 27.18 11.93 68.77
N THR A 71 27.07 12.65 69.88
CA THR A 71 28.17 12.86 70.83
C THR A 71 27.72 12.86 72.29
N GLU A 72 27.22 11.75 72.83
CA GLU A 72 27.38 11.45 74.26
C GLU A 72 27.18 9.96 74.65
N ASN A 73 28.01 9.52 75.61
CA ASN A 73 27.86 8.37 76.53
C ASN A 73 27.82 6.92 76.00
N GLU A 74 28.98 6.25 76.14
CA GLU A 74 29.09 4.80 76.35
C GLU A 74 28.58 4.38 77.76
N SER A 75 28.23 3.10 77.97
CA SER A 75 28.85 2.20 79.00
C SER A 75 28.00 0.97 79.40
N SER A 76 28.69 -0.14 79.76
CA SER A 76 28.18 -1.38 80.43
C SER A 76 27.27 -2.31 79.57
N SER A 77 27.53 -3.62 79.30
CA SER A 77 28.01 -4.78 80.11
C SER A 77 26.93 -5.37 81.04
N SER A 78 26.65 -6.69 81.15
CA SER A 78 27.08 -7.96 80.46
C SER A 78 26.30 -9.16 81.08
N GLY A 79 26.18 -10.37 80.51
CA GLY A 79 26.58 -10.93 79.20
C GLY A 79 26.99 -12.42 79.25
N GLU A 80 26.17 -13.35 78.72
CA GLU A 80 26.43 -14.81 78.51
C GLU A 80 25.95 -15.17 77.07
N VAL A 81 26.69 -15.86 76.17
CA VAL A 81 27.31 -17.22 76.17
C VAL A 81 26.27 -18.31 75.80
N ASP A 82 26.39 -19.15 74.76
CA ASP A 82 27.48 -19.39 73.77
C ASP A 82 26.96 -19.99 72.44
N ALA A 83 27.62 -19.72 71.29
CA ALA A 83 27.65 -20.53 70.05
C ALA A 83 28.47 -19.88 68.89
N GLU A 84 29.29 -20.67 68.20
CA GLU A 84 30.26 -20.36 67.12
C GLU A 84 29.71 -19.49 65.95
N LYS A 85 30.31 -18.38 65.44
CA LYS A 85 31.69 -17.97 65.02
C LYS A 85 32.15 -18.50 63.63
N GLU A 86 32.98 -17.85 62.79
CA GLU A 86 33.51 -16.46 62.53
C GLU A 86 34.39 -16.52 61.22
N TYR A 87 34.83 -15.48 60.47
CA TYR A 87 34.31 -14.13 60.13
C TYR A 87 35.19 -13.47 59.02
N LEU A 88 34.56 -12.76 58.06
CA LEU A 88 35.17 -11.76 57.13
C LEU A 88 36.26 -12.30 56.13
N TRP A 89 36.72 -11.60 55.07
CA TRP A 89 37.07 -10.18 54.88
C TRP A 89 36.89 -9.62 53.44
N LEU A 90 36.35 -8.39 53.37
CA LEU A 90 36.72 -7.19 52.59
C LEU A 90 37.18 -7.18 51.09
N ASN A 91 36.98 -5.99 50.49
CA ASN A 91 37.77 -5.32 49.42
C ASN A 91 37.63 -5.79 47.95
N THR A 92 37.90 -4.99 46.89
CA THR A 92 37.74 -3.55 46.51
C THR A 92 38.33 -3.37 45.09
N SER A 93 38.01 -2.27 44.38
CA SER A 93 38.60 -1.81 43.08
C SER A 93 38.38 -2.73 41.85
N SER A 94 38.20 -2.29 40.60
CA SER A 94 38.46 -1.03 39.87
C SER A 94 39.88 -0.88 39.28
N ILE A 95 40.10 -1.47 38.09
CA ILE A 95 41.07 -1.11 37.04
C ILE A 95 40.35 -1.44 35.71
N ASP A 96 40.02 -0.53 34.78
CA ASP A 96 40.80 0.37 33.89
C ASP A 96 41.49 -0.30 32.68
N SER A 97 41.34 0.35 31.51
CA SER A 97 42.25 0.32 30.34
C SER A 97 42.48 -1.01 29.58
N GLU A 98 42.88 -1.04 28.30
CA GLU A 98 42.84 -0.05 27.20
C GLU A 98 42.89 -0.74 25.82
N THR A 99 42.55 0.03 24.79
CA THR A 99 42.93 -0.09 23.35
C THR A 99 44.46 -0.12 23.09
N PRO A 100 45.03 -0.10 21.83
CA PRO A 100 44.49 -0.28 20.46
C PRO A 100 45.44 -1.09 19.49
N LEU A 101 45.25 -0.93 18.16
CA LEU A 101 46.22 -1.07 17.03
C LEU A 101 46.55 -2.49 16.50
N LEU A 102 46.24 -2.84 15.24
CA LEU A 102 46.83 -2.50 13.92
C LEU A 102 48.00 -3.39 13.46
N SER A 103 47.76 -4.19 12.41
CA SER A 103 48.66 -4.38 11.25
C SER A 103 47.86 -5.08 10.14
N LEU A 104 47.47 -4.37 9.08
CA LEU A 104 48.17 -4.30 7.79
C LEU A 104 48.00 -5.55 6.89
N THR A 105 47.38 -5.29 5.74
CA THR A 105 47.31 -6.09 4.52
C THR A 105 48.66 -6.00 3.75
N PRO A 106 48.85 -6.54 2.51
CA PRO A 106 47.90 -7.22 1.62
C PRO A 106 48.44 -8.46 0.83
N ASP A 107 47.55 -8.96 -0.04
CA ASP A 107 47.79 -9.29 -1.46
C ASP A 107 48.19 -10.68 -2.02
N THR A 108 47.67 -10.86 -3.24
CA THR A 108 48.03 -11.78 -4.34
C THR A 108 47.62 -13.27 -4.33
N GLN A 109 46.94 -13.62 -5.42
CA GLN A 109 46.65 -14.94 -6.00
C GLN A 109 47.88 -15.40 -6.87
N PRO A 110 47.81 -16.30 -7.91
CA PRO A 110 46.74 -17.19 -8.42
C PRO A 110 47.24 -18.61 -8.83
N ILE A 111 46.56 -19.24 -9.82
CA ILE A 111 46.97 -20.38 -10.68
C ILE A 111 46.62 -21.77 -10.07
N LEU A 112 45.60 -22.51 -10.58
CA LEU A 112 45.55 -23.37 -11.79
C LEU A 112 46.55 -24.56 -11.72
N THR A 113 46.25 -25.81 -12.12
CA THR A 113 45.52 -26.25 -13.34
C THR A 113 45.15 -27.76 -13.25
N THR A 114 44.26 -28.25 -14.15
CA THR A 114 44.30 -29.58 -14.82
C THR A 114 44.41 -30.86 -13.96
N THR A 115 43.33 -31.62 -13.72
CA THR A 115 42.72 -32.66 -14.62
C THR A 115 43.57 -33.92 -14.86
N THR A 116 43.08 -35.09 -14.44
CA THR A 116 42.96 -36.32 -15.29
C THR A 116 42.17 -37.43 -14.59
N LEU A 117 41.59 -38.35 -15.37
CA LEU A 117 40.97 -39.60 -14.90
C LEU A 117 41.92 -40.79 -15.15
N THR A 118 41.78 -41.89 -14.40
CA THR A 118 41.60 -43.23 -15.00
C THR A 118 41.09 -44.28 -13.99
N THR A 119 40.51 -45.34 -14.54
CA THR A 119 39.87 -46.49 -13.84
C THR A 119 40.68 -47.78 -14.00
N THR A 120 40.73 -48.62 -12.96
CA THR A 120 40.60 -50.11 -12.98
C THR A 120 40.63 -50.60 -11.52
N THR A 121 39.71 -51.41 -10.96
CA THR A 121 39.16 -52.74 -11.34
C THR A 121 40.13 -53.91 -11.15
N THR A 122 39.94 -54.73 -10.10
CA THR A 122 39.87 -56.22 -10.14
C THR A 122 39.57 -56.85 -8.75
N ASN A 123 39.18 -58.12 -8.72
CA ASN A 123 38.64 -58.86 -7.56
C ASN A 123 39.60 -60.01 -7.10
N HIS A 124 39.46 -60.52 -5.87
CA HIS A 124 38.91 -61.88 -5.55
C HIS A 124 39.28 -62.46 -4.16
N ALA A 125 38.49 -63.47 -3.72
CA ALA A 125 38.67 -64.44 -2.61
C ALA A 125 38.61 -63.87 -1.16
N ALA A 126 37.86 -64.39 -0.17
CA ALA A 126 37.47 -65.76 0.29
C ALA A 126 38.48 -66.37 1.31
N THR A 127 38.13 -67.16 2.35
CA THR A 127 36.87 -67.91 2.64
C THR A 127 36.67 -68.27 4.15
N SER A 128 35.39 -68.40 4.57
CA SER A 128 34.79 -69.37 5.55
C SER A 128 35.31 -69.62 6.99
N SER A 129 34.42 -69.47 7.98
CA SER A 129 33.78 -70.57 8.77
C SER A 129 32.97 -70.02 9.99
N THR A 130 32.07 -70.71 10.70
CA THR A 130 31.00 -71.73 10.44
C THR A 130 30.25 -71.98 11.77
N THR A 131 28.90 -72.04 11.80
CA THR A 131 28.01 -72.86 12.71
C THR A 131 26.51 -72.53 12.43
N SER A 132 25.58 -73.44 12.75
CA SER A 132 24.15 -73.45 12.32
C SER A 132 23.17 -73.46 13.54
N GLN A 133 21.82 -73.51 13.51
CA GLN A 133 20.85 -74.21 12.64
C GLN A 133 19.41 -73.62 12.61
N VAL A 134 18.73 -73.79 11.46
CA VAL A 134 17.32 -74.23 11.24
C VAL A 134 16.12 -73.50 11.91
N SER A 135 15.24 -72.91 11.09
CA SER A 135 13.82 -73.34 10.90
C SER A 135 13.07 -72.52 9.83
N SER A 136 12.01 -73.06 9.22
CA SER A 136 11.13 -72.44 8.18
C SER A 136 9.79 -73.22 8.10
N PRO A 137 8.67 -72.66 7.59
CA PRO A 137 8.35 -72.68 6.13
C PRO A 137 7.50 -71.49 5.57
N TYR A 138 7.19 -71.54 4.26
CA TYR A 138 6.11 -70.93 3.42
C TYR A 138 4.89 -70.26 4.12
N SER A 139 4.11 -69.29 3.56
CA SER A 139 4.10 -68.43 2.34
C SER A 139 2.98 -67.33 2.51
N SER A 140 2.32 -66.61 1.56
CA SER A 140 2.18 -66.63 0.08
C SER A 140 1.55 -65.32 -0.51
N LEU A 141 1.52 -65.25 -1.86
CA LEU A 141 0.95 -64.29 -2.84
C LEU A 141 -0.51 -63.72 -2.70
N SER A 142 -0.70 -62.55 -3.37
CA SER A 142 -1.80 -62.13 -4.30
C SER A 142 -3.03 -61.28 -3.88
N GLN A 143 -3.31 -60.27 -4.74
CA GLN A 143 -4.61 -59.65 -5.11
C GLN A 143 -5.38 -58.80 -4.05
N SER A 144 -6.16 -57.76 -4.40
CA SER A 144 -6.69 -57.32 -5.71
C SER A 144 -6.86 -55.78 -5.84
N ALA A 145 -7.04 -55.30 -7.07
CA ALA A 145 -7.78 -54.07 -7.43
C ALA A 145 -9.09 -54.49 -8.16
N PRO A 146 -10.09 -53.62 -8.42
CA PRO A 146 -9.96 -52.64 -9.53
C PRO A 146 -10.78 -51.32 -9.36
N SER A 147 -10.71 -50.47 -10.41
CA SER A 147 -11.69 -49.49 -10.97
C SER A 147 -12.96 -49.07 -10.17
N GLN A 148 -13.48 -47.84 -10.31
CA GLN A 148 -13.91 -47.20 -11.56
C GLN A 148 -13.92 -45.65 -11.54
N PHE A 149 -13.52 -45.05 -12.67
CA PHE A 149 -14.05 -43.77 -13.15
C PHE A 149 -15.39 -43.99 -13.87
N ALA A 150 -16.30 -43.00 -13.85
CA ALA A 150 -17.55 -43.05 -14.63
C ALA A 150 -18.01 -41.65 -15.11
N THR A 151 -17.67 -41.38 -16.37
CA THR A 151 -18.33 -40.59 -17.43
C THR A 151 -19.59 -39.74 -17.14
N ILE A 152 -19.62 -38.54 -17.73
CA ILE A 152 -20.75 -37.58 -17.75
C ILE A 152 -21.81 -37.96 -18.81
N ALA A 153 -23.10 -38.07 -18.45
CA ALA A 153 -24.23 -37.98 -19.41
C ALA A 153 -25.61 -37.63 -18.81
N THR A 154 -26.16 -36.47 -19.19
CA THR A 154 -27.59 -36.12 -19.46
C THR A 154 -28.77 -36.81 -18.72
N THR A 155 -29.54 -36.01 -17.96
CA THR A 155 -31.05 -35.95 -17.84
C THR A 155 -31.89 -37.26 -17.74
N LYS A 156 -32.92 -37.42 -16.88
CA LYS A 156 -34.16 -36.59 -16.83
C LYS A 156 -35.17 -37.13 -15.76
N ARG A 157 -35.94 -36.22 -15.12
CA ARG A 157 -37.22 -36.39 -14.36
C ARG A 157 -37.27 -37.06 -12.95
N ARG A 158 -38.05 -36.38 -12.09
CA ARG A 158 -38.82 -36.74 -10.85
C ARG A 158 -39.50 -38.14 -10.84
N PRO A 159 -39.95 -38.71 -9.68
CA PRO A 159 -40.60 -37.98 -8.55
C PRO A 159 -40.21 -38.38 -7.10
N SER A 160 -40.75 -37.60 -6.14
CA SER A 160 -40.69 -37.74 -4.68
C SER A 160 -42.01 -38.28 -4.08
N PRO A 161 -41.96 -39.02 -2.97
CA PRO A 161 -42.60 -38.64 -1.68
C PRO A 161 -41.56 -38.72 -0.51
N SER A 162 -41.55 -37.94 0.58
CA SER A 162 -42.55 -37.33 1.50
C SER A 162 -43.02 -38.24 2.66
N PHE A 163 -43.39 -37.62 3.81
CA PHE A 163 -43.79 -38.20 5.12
C PHE A 163 -42.65 -38.72 6.04
N GLU A 164 -42.67 -38.57 7.38
CA GLU A 164 -43.35 -37.60 8.27
C GLU A 164 -42.71 -37.62 9.69
N SER A 165 -43.09 -36.69 10.58
CA SER A 165 -42.56 -36.53 11.95
C SER A 165 -43.59 -36.73 13.06
N PRO A 166 -43.20 -37.36 14.18
CA PRO A 166 -43.64 -36.96 15.53
C PRO A 166 -42.53 -37.11 16.62
N SER A 167 -42.64 -36.60 17.85
CA SER A 167 -43.21 -35.35 18.40
C SER A 167 -43.05 -35.34 19.94
N ALA A 168 -42.54 -34.25 20.56
CA ALA A 168 -42.45 -34.04 22.02
C ALA A 168 -41.49 -35.03 22.77
N THR A 169 -40.93 -34.81 23.97
CA THR A 169 -40.79 -33.67 24.93
C THR A 169 -39.58 -34.00 25.87
N GLU A 170 -39.10 -33.23 26.86
CA GLU A 170 -39.57 -32.04 27.57
C GLU A 170 -38.43 -31.10 28.09
N VAL A 171 -38.69 -30.38 29.19
CA VAL A 171 -37.93 -29.41 29.99
C VAL A 171 -36.88 -30.13 30.90
N SER A 172 -35.69 -29.61 31.29
CA SER A 172 -35.34 -28.24 31.70
C SER A 172 -33.86 -27.80 31.58
N SER A 173 -33.67 -26.47 31.50
CA SER A 173 -32.58 -25.64 32.06
C SER A 173 -31.08 -25.91 31.75
N ALA A 174 -30.57 -25.24 30.71
CA ALA A 174 -29.35 -24.40 30.73
C ALA A 174 -29.36 -23.48 29.47
N GLY A 175 -28.85 -22.23 29.55
CA GLY A 175 -29.03 -21.22 28.49
C GLY A 175 -27.73 -20.73 27.84
N PHE A 176 -27.75 -20.46 26.52
CA PHE A 176 -26.60 -19.94 25.77
C PHE A 176 -27.03 -19.17 24.48
N VAL A 177 -26.35 -18.04 24.20
CA VAL A 177 -26.32 -17.18 22.98
C VAL A 177 -27.61 -16.56 22.35
N SER A 178 -27.38 -15.39 21.73
CA SER A 178 -27.85 -14.87 20.42
C SER A 178 -29.08 -15.55 19.77
N SER A 179 -30.07 -14.84 19.20
CA SER A 179 -29.91 -13.65 18.36
C SER A 179 -31.24 -12.97 17.97
N VAL A 180 -31.16 -11.94 17.10
CA VAL A 180 -32.20 -11.39 16.19
C VAL A 180 -33.39 -10.63 16.80
N LEU A 181 -33.63 -9.42 16.28
CA LEU A 181 -34.97 -9.02 15.83
C LEU A 181 -34.88 -8.15 14.56
N SER A 182 -35.22 -8.76 13.42
CA SER A 182 -35.20 -8.14 12.08
C SER A 182 -36.55 -7.51 11.72
N PHE A 183 -36.59 -6.59 10.74
CA PHE A 183 -37.28 -6.78 9.44
C PHE A 183 -37.51 -5.45 8.68
N ALA A 184 -36.98 -5.34 7.46
CA ALA A 184 -37.63 -4.70 6.30
C ALA A 184 -36.83 -4.98 5.01
N ASN A 185 -37.47 -5.55 3.97
CA ASN A 185 -36.91 -5.69 2.63
C ASN A 185 -37.59 -4.68 1.68
N ALA A 186 -36.82 -3.86 0.96
CA ALA A 186 -37.27 -3.17 -0.27
C ALA A 186 -36.05 -2.75 -1.14
N PRO A 187 -36.16 -2.76 -2.48
CA PRO A 187 -35.03 -2.49 -3.38
C PRO A 187 -34.90 -1.03 -3.83
N PHE A 188 -33.77 -0.71 -4.46
CA PHE A 188 -33.45 0.59 -5.07
C PHE A 188 -34.41 1.02 -6.19
N HIS A 189 -34.63 2.33 -6.29
CA HIS A 189 -35.14 3.00 -7.48
C HIS A 189 -34.42 4.35 -7.68
N THR A 190 -34.08 4.68 -8.93
CA THR A 190 -33.85 6.05 -9.40
C THR A 190 -34.62 6.26 -10.71
N ASP A 191 -35.06 7.48 -10.98
CA ASP A 191 -36.04 7.81 -12.01
C ASP A 191 -35.46 7.91 -13.44
N THR A 192 -36.29 7.59 -14.44
CA THR A 192 -36.77 8.60 -15.41
C THR A 192 -37.97 8.12 -16.25
N LYS A 193 -38.66 9.07 -16.89
CA LYS A 193 -39.96 8.99 -17.58
C LYS A 193 -39.97 10.03 -18.73
N PRO A 194 -40.99 10.10 -19.63
CA PRO A 194 -42.04 9.13 -19.98
C PRO A 194 -42.26 8.99 -21.53
N ILE A 195 -43.36 8.29 -21.91
CA ILE A 195 -44.25 8.45 -23.10
C ILE A 195 -44.44 7.12 -23.86
N THR A 196 -45.63 6.59 -24.24
CA THR A 196 -47.05 6.58 -23.82
C THR A 196 -47.79 5.70 -24.86
N THR A 197 -48.60 4.69 -24.46
CA THR A 197 -49.58 3.89 -25.29
C THR A 197 -49.07 3.03 -26.48
N SER A 198 -49.68 1.90 -26.89
CA SER A 198 -50.85 1.12 -26.39
C SER A 198 -50.85 -0.36 -26.87
N LYS A 199 -51.63 -1.21 -26.17
CA LYS A 199 -52.02 -2.63 -26.40
C LYS A 199 -51.78 -3.33 -27.77
N PRO A 200 -51.43 -4.64 -27.76
CA PRO A 200 -51.47 -5.55 -28.92
C PRO A 200 -52.74 -6.44 -29.00
N ASP A 201 -52.88 -7.15 -30.14
CA ASP A 201 -53.59 -8.43 -30.41
C ASP A 201 -55.13 -8.47 -30.28
N PRO A 202 -55.87 -9.19 -31.19
CA PRO A 202 -55.82 -10.67 -31.22
C PRO A 202 -56.04 -11.44 -32.57
N LEU A 203 -55.35 -12.59 -32.67
CA LEU A 203 -55.84 -13.94 -33.08
C LEU A 203 -56.27 -14.30 -34.55
N VAL A 204 -55.72 -15.45 -34.98
CA VAL A 204 -56.41 -16.62 -35.62
C VAL A 204 -56.86 -16.58 -37.09
N LEU A 205 -56.19 -17.38 -37.94
CA LEU A 205 -56.75 -18.59 -38.60
C LEU A 205 -55.65 -19.45 -39.28
N SER A 206 -56.00 -20.68 -39.69
CA SER A 206 -55.04 -21.74 -40.05
C SER A 206 -55.09 -22.15 -41.56
N PRO A 207 -54.75 -23.38 -42.04
CA PRO A 207 -54.07 -23.63 -43.34
C PRO A 207 -55.09 -23.93 -44.49
N PRO A 208 -54.76 -24.41 -45.74
CA PRO A 208 -53.60 -25.17 -46.22
C PRO A 208 -52.98 -24.75 -47.58
N GLY A 209 -52.05 -25.58 -48.11
CA GLY A 209 -51.38 -25.43 -49.43
C GLY A 209 -52.17 -26.01 -50.62
N PRO A 210 -51.55 -26.45 -51.75
CA PRO A 210 -50.14 -26.86 -51.94
C PRO A 210 -49.44 -26.23 -53.19
N GLU A 211 -48.36 -26.87 -53.65
CA GLU A 211 -47.62 -26.76 -54.94
C GLU A 211 -48.50 -26.54 -56.21
N PRO A 212 -48.01 -25.93 -57.34
CA PRO A 212 -46.91 -26.53 -58.14
C PRO A 212 -46.01 -25.69 -59.12
N VAL A 213 -44.78 -26.17 -59.34
CA VAL A 213 -44.08 -26.49 -60.62
C VAL A 213 -43.92 -25.45 -61.79
N SER A 214 -42.70 -25.42 -62.37
CA SER A 214 -42.31 -24.97 -63.75
C SER A 214 -42.29 -23.46 -64.10
N SER A 215 -41.59 -22.99 -65.14
CA SER A 215 -40.40 -23.51 -65.88
C SER A 215 -39.75 -22.38 -66.72
N ALA A 216 -38.56 -22.63 -67.28
CA ALA A 216 -37.70 -21.66 -67.98
C ALA A 216 -38.24 -21.06 -69.30
N VAL A 217 -37.71 -19.90 -69.70
CA VAL A 217 -37.47 -19.46 -71.10
C VAL A 217 -36.44 -18.31 -71.16
N LEU A 218 -35.67 -18.22 -72.25
CA LEU A 218 -34.64 -17.20 -72.61
C LEU A 218 -35.16 -16.32 -73.79
N PRO A 219 -34.51 -15.23 -74.28
CA PRO A 219 -33.13 -14.73 -74.04
C PRO A 219 -33.00 -13.19 -73.81
N ALA A 220 -31.80 -12.63 -73.99
CA ALA A 220 -31.42 -11.22 -73.76
C ALA A 220 -31.76 -10.25 -74.94
N PRO A 221 -31.43 -8.95 -74.79
CA PRO A 221 -30.27 -8.46 -75.58
C PRO A 221 -29.29 -7.50 -74.84
N ASN A 222 -28.15 -7.29 -75.50
CA ASN A 222 -26.94 -6.52 -75.17
C ASN A 222 -27.08 -5.13 -74.50
N GLU A 223 -26.09 -4.77 -73.66
CA GLU A 223 -25.09 -3.72 -73.99
C GLU A 223 -23.82 -3.78 -73.10
N SER A 224 -22.73 -3.12 -73.55
CA SER A 224 -21.41 -2.98 -72.88
C SER A 224 -20.60 -1.89 -73.63
N PRO A 225 -19.50 -1.29 -73.11
CA PRO A 225 -18.59 -1.68 -72.01
C PRO A 225 -18.48 -0.55 -70.91
N THR A 226 -17.50 -0.40 -69.99
CA THR A 226 -16.09 -0.83 -69.96
C THR A 226 -15.44 -0.82 -68.56
N ARG A 227 -14.59 -1.84 -68.29
CA ARG A 227 -13.29 -1.78 -67.55
C ARG A 227 -13.25 -1.20 -66.12
N GLY A 228 -13.57 -2.04 -65.13
CA GLY A 228 -13.15 -1.88 -63.72
C GLY A 228 -11.78 -2.50 -63.41
N THR A 229 -11.20 -2.15 -62.25
CA THR A 229 -9.82 -2.46 -61.83
C THR A 229 -9.67 -3.81 -61.10
N TRP A 230 -8.50 -4.45 -61.20
CA TRP A 230 -8.15 -5.70 -60.50
C TRP A 230 -7.51 -5.45 -59.13
N PRO A 231 -7.84 -6.27 -58.10
CA PRO A 231 -6.99 -6.47 -56.93
C PRO A 231 -6.59 -7.94 -56.71
N ASN A 232 -5.27 -8.16 -56.63
CA ASN A 232 -4.52 -9.16 -55.83
C ASN A 232 -5.01 -10.62 -55.70
N LEU A 233 -4.15 -11.55 -56.14
CA LEU A 233 -4.04 -12.93 -55.61
C LEU A 233 -2.73 -13.07 -54.79
N PRO A 234 -2.62 -14.05 -53.87
CA PRO A 234 -1.58 -14.08 -52.84
C PRO A 234 -0.23 -14.67 -53.28
N ASN A 235 0.77 -14.49 -52.42
CA ASN A 235 2.16 -14.86 -52.62
C ASN A 235 2.49 -16.28 -52.07
N PRO A 236 2.98 -17.23 -52.87
CA PRO A 236 3.47 -18.52 -52.39
C PRO A 236 4.94 -18.42 -51.94
N ASN A 237 5.31 -19.03 -50.81
CA ASN A 237 6.71 -19.04 -50.38
C ASN A 237 7.10 -20.33 -49.63
N MET A 238 7.78 -21.25 -50.33
CA MET A 238 8.70 -22.18 -49.68
C MET A 238 10.07 -21.51 -49.56
N ALA A 239 10.74 -21.70 -48.43
CA ALA A 239 12.13 -21.26 -48.27
C ALA A 239 13.07 -21.98 -49.26
N PRO A 240 14.20 -21.36 -49.61
CA PRO A 240 15.42 -21.86 -48.99
C PRO A 240 16.41 -20.79 -48.49
N GLN A 241 17.06 -21.12 -47.38
CA GLN A 241 18.45 -20.80 -46.99
C GLN A 241 19.07 -19.44 -47.37
N LYS A 242 19.13 -18.54 -46.38
CA LYS A 242 20.34 -17.73 -46.07
C LYS A 242 20.67 -17.98 -44.59
N LEU A 243 21.89 -18.28 -44.13
CA LEU A 243 23.24 -17.79 -44.44
C LEU A 243 23.48 -16.36 -43.92
N LYS A 244 24.15 -16.28 -42.76
CA LYS A 244 24.76 -15.10 -42.11
C LYS A 244 24.04 -13.75 -42.36
N THR A 245 23.07 -13.43 -41.51
CA THR A 245 22.90 -12.03 -41.09
C THR A 245 24.13 -11.63 -40.27
N MET A 246 24.94 -10.72 -40.81
CA MET A 246 25.79 -9.92 -39.96
C MET A 246 24.93 -8.88 -39.24
N THR A 247 25.36 -8.63 -38.01
CA THR A 247 24.90 -7.65 -37.03
C THR A 247 24.47 -6.29 -37.56
N ASP A 248 23.53 -5.71 -36.80
CA ASP A 248 23.32 -4.28 -36.56
C ASP A 248 22.45 -3.51 -37.58
N ASP A 249 21.17 -3.38 -37.20
CA ASP A 249 20.17 -2.50 -37.82
C ASP A 249 19.68 -1.48 -36.76
N SER A 250 20.56 -1.09 -35.82
CA SER A 250 20.25 -0.21 -34.68
C SER A 250 20.84 1.21 -34.79
N ASN A 251 21.28 1.60 -35.99
CA ASN A 251 22.03 2.84 -36.22
C ASN A 251 21.44 3.73 -37.34
N ILE A 252 20.11 3.87 -37.36
CA ILE A 252 19.39 4.85 -38.22
C ILE A 252 18.82 6.03 -37.38
N ASP A 253 19.20 6.16 -36.11
CA ASP A 253 19.09 7.41 -35.34
C ASP A 253 20.27 8.38 -35.62
N GLY A 254 21.00 8.16 -36.72
CA GLY A 254 22.05 9.04 -37.25
C GLY A 254 21.55 10.39 -37.80
N VAL A 255 20.36 10.86 -37.40
CA VAL A 255 19.98 12.26 -37.63
C VAL A 255 20.89 13.12 -36.78
N VAL A 256 21.93 13.69 -37.40
CA VAL A 256 22.82 14.65 -36.74
C VAL A 256 21.97 15.82 -36.24
N ALA A 257 21.67 15.81 -34.94
CA ALA A 257 20.84 16.81 -34.29
C ALA A 257 21.59 18.15 -34.26
N MET A 258 21.46 18.89 -35.35
CA MET A 258 22.05 20.22 -35.54
C MET A 258 21.57 21.12 -34.39
N PRO A 259 22.45 21.63 -33.51
CA PRO A 259 22.07 22.63 -32.53
C PRO A 259 21.46 23.81 -33.26
N ARG A 260 20.32 24.33 -32.77
CA ARG A 260 19.67 25.46 -33.42
C ARG A 260 20.60 26.67 -33.38
N LEU A 261 20.59 27.48 -34.44
CA LEU A 261 21.47 28.64 -34.56
C LEU A 261 21.28 29.64 -33.41
N GLU A 262 20.08 29.69 -32.82
CA GLU A 262 19.70 30.49 -31.64
C GLU A 262 20.41 30.09 -30.32
N ASP A 263 20.95 28.86 -30.24
CA ASP A 263 21.73 28.40 -29.09
C ASP A 263 23.24 28.62 -29.25
N LEU A 264 23.71 28.76 -30.50
CA LEU A 264 25.15 28.79 -30.84
C LEU A 264 25.70 30.20 -31.12
N LEU A 265 24.82 31.19 -31.34
CA LEU A 265 25.16 32.58 -31.65
C LEU A 265 24.40 33.54 -30.72
N ARG A 266 24.68 33.51 -29.41
CA ARG A 266 23.96 34.32 -28.40
C ARG A 266 24.64 35.65 -28.08
N HIS A 267 25.93 35.80 -28.37
CA HIS A 267 26.69 37.04 -28.15
C HIS A 267 27.30 37.54 -29.46
N PRO A 268 27.52 38.87 -29.64
CA PRO A 268 28.07 39.41 -30.87
C PRO A 268 29.50 38.91 -31.18
N GLU A 269 30.24 38.50 -30.15
CA GLU A 269 31.57 37.89 -30.26
C GLU A 269 31.53 36.45 -30.81
N ASP A 270 30.36 35.80 -30.86
CA ASP A 270 30.21 34.48 -31.50
C ASP A 270 30.23 34.56 -33.04
N LEU A 271 30.08 35.76 -33.62
CA LEU A 271 30.09 35.96 -35.08
C LEU A 271 31.44 35.58 -35.72
N ASP A 272 32.56 35.75 -35.00
CA ASP A 272 33.89 35.36 -35.45
C ASP A 272 34.06 33.83 -35.56
N LYS A 273 33.14 33.03 -34.99
CA LYS A 273 33.11 31.56 -35.11
C LYS A 273 32.43 31.10 -36.40
N ILE A 274 31.68 31.96 -37.10
CA ILE A 274 30.94 31.63 -38.32
C ILE A 274 31.83 31.05 -39.44
N PRO A 275 33.05 31.54 -39.73
CA PRO A 275 33.92 30.95 -40.75
C PRO A 275 34.33 29.51 -40.42
N ALA A 276 34.62 29.22 -39.14
CA ALA A 276 34.98 27.89 -38.67
C ALA A 276 33.78 26.93 -38.71
N LEU A 277 32.61 27.38 -38.24
CA LEU A 277 31.35 26.63 -38.33
C LEU A 277 30.95 26.37 -39.79
N LYS A 278 31.14 27.33 -40.69
CA LYS A 278 30.91 27.15 -42.13
C LYS A 278 31.86 26.13 -42.75
N ALA A 279 33.12 26.06 -42.32
CA ALA A 279 34.06 25.02 -42.74
C ALA A 279 33.66 23.63 -42.21
N GLU A 280 33.29 23.53 -40.93
CA GLU A 280 32.72 22.33 -40.30
C GLU A 280 31.48 21.82 -41.04
N TYR A 281 30.49 22.68 -41.27
CA TYR A 281 29.26 22.30 -41.98
C TYR A 281 29.51 21.99 -43.46
N SER A 282 30.46 22.67 -44.11
CA SER A 282 30.86 22.31 -45.48
C SER A 282 31.52 20.92 -45.53
N ARG A 283 32.36 20.59 -44.54
CA ARG A 283 32.97 19.25 -44.42
C ARG A 283 31.89 18.19 -44.15
N LYS A 284 31.06 18.38 -43.12
CA LYS A 284 29.97 17.48 -42.76
C LYS A 284 29.00 17.30 -43.92
N LYS A 285 28.72 18.35 -44.70
CA LYS A 285 27.97 18.24 -45.96
C LYS A 285 28.71 17.38 -46.99
N THR A 286 30.00 17.59 -47.25
CA THR A 286 30.73 16.75 -48.23
C THR A 286 30.82 15.29 -47.80
N GLU A 287 30.82 15.01 -46.49
CA GLU A 287 30.82 13.67 -45.89
C GLU A 287 29.45 12.99 -46.10
N VAL A 288 28.35 13.69 -45.82
CA VAL A 288 26.97 13.25 -46.11
C VAL A 288 26.69 13.14 -47.61
N ASP A 289 27.14 14.08 -48.43
CA ASP A 289 27.05 14.03 -49.90
C ASP A 289 27.88 12.85 -50.49
N ALA A 290 28.93 12.39 -49.80
CA ALA A 290 29.67 11.19 -50.19
C ALA A 290 28.88 9.92 -49.84
N GLN A 291 28.42 9.80 -48.59
CA GLN A 291 27.57 8.69 -48.13
C GLN A 291 26.28 8.56 -48.97
N LEU A 292 25.65 9.68 -49.34
CA LEU A 292 24.48 9.68 -50.24
C LEU A 292 24.81 9.21 -51.65
N ARG A 293 25.98 9.53 -52.20
CA ARG A 293 26.40 9.01 -53.52
C ARG A 293 26.71 7.52 -53.47
N GLU A 294 27.33 7.06 -52.40
CA GLU A 294 27.68 5.65 -52.20
C GLU A 294 26.42 4.80 -51.97
N GLY A 295 25.54 5.22 -51.05
CA GLY A 295 24.24 4.59 -50.82
C GLY A 295 23.33 4.62 -52.06
N LEU A 296 23.29 5.73 -52.82
CA LEU A 296 22.54 5.79 -54.08
C LEU A 296 23.14 4.83 -55.14
N ARG A 297 24.46 4.70 -55.20
CA ARG A 297 25.15 3.76 -56.09
C ARG A 297 24.83 2.31 -55.73
N ASP A 298 24.88 1.95 -54.45
CA ASP A 298 24.59 0.60 -53.96
C ASP A 298 23.12 0.23 -54.16
N GLN A 299 22.19 1.18 -53.97
CA GLN A 299 20.78 1.00 -54.31
C GLN A 299 20.59 0.83 -55.82
N LEU A 300 21.24 1.65 -56.66
CA LEU A 300 21.13 1.56 -58.12
C LEU A 300 21.74 0.26 -58.66
N GLU A 301 22.88 -0.18 -58.13
CA GLU A 301 23.47 -1.48 -58.49
C GLU A 301 22.61 -2.65 -57.99
N THR A 302 22.00 -2.52 -56.81
CA THR A 302 21.05 -3.53 -56.29
C THR A 302 19.78 -3.60 -57.14
N VAL A 303 19.26 -2.46 -57.62
CA VAL A 303 18.17 -2.41 -58.61
C VAL A 303 18.60 -3.00 -59.95
N GLN A 304 19.81 -2.72 -60.45
CA GLN A 304 20.34 -3.30 -61.69
C GLN A 304 20.53 -4.82 -61.58
N ARG A 305 21.05 -5.31 -60.46
CA ARG A 305 21.14 -6.76 -60.14
C ARG A 305 19.74 -7.38 -60.07
N SER A 306 18.77 -6.71 -59.45
CA SER A 306 17.39 -7.17 -59.32
C SER A 306 16.66 -7.21 -60.67
N ILE A 307 16.81 -6.20 -61.52
CA ILE A 307 16.27 -6.18 -62.90
C ILE A 307 16.90 -7.30 -63.72
N SER A 308 18.21 -7.55 -63.58
CA SER A 308 18.91 -8.63 -64.26
C SER A 308 18.39 -10.01 -63.83
N GLN A 309 18.22 -10.22 -62.51
CA GLN A 309 17.65 -11.44 -61.94
C GLN A 309 16.17 -11.63 -62.32
N LEU A 310 15.37 -10.56 -62.37
CA LEU A 310 13.98 -10.60 -62.81
C LEU A 310 13.86 -10.93 -64.31
N THR A 311 14.73 -10.34 -65.14
CA THR A 311 14.78 -10.61 -66.59
C THR A 311 15.19 -12.07 -66.85
N GLU A 312 16.21 -12.56 -66.14
CA GLU A 312 16.67 -13.96 -66.27
C GLU A 312 15.64 -14.94 -65.68
N GLY A 313 15.00 -14.59 -64.57
CA GLY A 313 13.87 -15.34 -64.00
C GLY A 313 12.68 -15.43 -64.96
N GLN A 314 12.32 -14.32 -65.62
CA GLN A 314 11.30 -14.30 -66.67
C GLN A 314 11.71 -15.16 -67.87
N ARG A 315 12.99 -15.09 -68.31
CA ARG A 315 13.53 -15.94 -69.37
C ARG A 315 13.47 -17.42 -69.01
N HIS A 316 13.79 -17.78 -67.76
CA HIS A 316 13.64 -19.14 -67.25
C HIS A 316 12.17 -19.58 -67.18
N VAL A 317 11.26 -18.76 -66.67
CA VAL A 317 9.82 -19.10 -66.59
C VAL A 317 9.22 -19.28 -67.99
N LEU A 318 9.57 -18.43 -68.96
CA LEU A 318 9.16 -18.59 -70.36
C LEU A 318 9.74 -19.87 -70.96
N LYS A 319 11.05 -20.13 -70.77
CA LYS A 319 11.69 -21.37 -71.24
C LYS A 319 11.06 -22.63 -70.62
N THR A 320 10.80 -22.64 -69.31
CA THR A 320 10.15 -23.75 -68.61
C THR A 320 8.69 -23.92 -69.06
N ARG A 321 7.95 -22.82 -69.33
CA ARG A 321 6.61 -22.89 -69.96
C ARG A 321 6.70 -23.56 -71.34
N ASP A 322 7.65 -23.15 -72.17
CA ASP A 322 7.79 -23.63 -73.54
C ASP A 322 8.29 -25.09 -73.57
N GLU A 323 9.13 -25.49 -72.61
CA GLU A 323 9.54 -26.88 -72.37
C GLU A 323 8.36 -27.72 -71.84
N LEU A 324 7.56 -27.21 -70.90
CA LEU A 324 6.34 -27.90 -70.43
C LEU A 324 5.28 -28.03 -71.53
N GLN A 325 5.12 -27.02 -72.39
CA GLN A 325 4.23 -27.08 -73.56
C GLN A 325 4.79 -28.04 -74.62
N GLY A 326 6.11 -28.12 -74.77
CA GLY A 326 6.78 -29.14 -75.57
C GLY A 326 6.55 -30.56 -75.03
N ILE A 327 6.65 -30.76 -73.72
CA ILE A 327 6.35 -32.04 -73.05
C ILE A 327 4.88 -32.41 -73.20
N ASP A 328 3.94 -31.49 -72.95
CA ASP A 328 2.50 -31.72 -73.10
C ASP A 328 2.13 -32.08 -74.55
N LYS A 329 2.72 -31.37 -75.53
CA LYS A 329 2.59 -31.69 -76.96
C LYS A 329 3.18 -33.06 -77.31
N LEU A 330 4.37 -33.40 -76.81
CA LEU A 330 4.99 -34.72 -77.02
C LEU A 330 4.19 -35.83 -76.31
N CYS A 331 3.55 -35.55 -75.17
CA CYS A 331 2.61 -36.46 -74.51
C CYS A 331 1.34 -36.67 -75.35
N ALA A 332 0.76 -35.62 -75.92
CA ALA A 332 -0.39 -35.75 -76.83
C ALA A 332 -0.02 -36.50 -78.13
N GLU A 333 1.14 -36.21 -78.72
CA GLU A 333 1.64 -36.87 -79.93
C GLU A 333 1.98 -38.35 -79.67
N SER A 334 2.57 -38.69 -78.51
CA SER A 334 2.83 -40.08 -78.14
C SER A 334 1.57 -40.85 -77.73
N GLN A 335 0.56 -40.20 -77.12
CA GLN A 335 -0.77 -40.77 -76.91
C GLN A 335 -1.48 -41.13 -78.23
N GLY A 336 -1.27 -40.35 -79.28
CA GLY A 336 -1.73 -40.66 -80.64
C GLY A 336 -0.88 -41.70 -81.38
N THR A 337 0.40 -41.82 -81.04
CA THR A 337 1.34 -42.75 -81.71
C THR A 337 1.25 -44.19 -81.14
N VAL A 338 0.99 -44.33 -79.85
CA VAL A 338 0.75 -45.64 -79.21
C VAL A 338 -0.73 -45.99 -79.37
N GLY A 339 -1.06 -46.75 -80.43
CA GLY A 339 -2.44 -46.99 -80.87
C GLY A 339 -3.43 -47.53 -79.82
N ASP A 340 -2.94 -48.15 -78.75
CA ASP A 340 -3.73 -48.67 -77.63
C ASP A 340 -3.45 -47.98 -76.28
N PHE A 341 -2.86 -46.78 -76.25
CA PHE A 341 -2.56 -46.08 -75.00
C PHE A 341 -3.81 -45.90 -74.12
N SER A 342 -4.98 -45.63 -74.72
CA SER A 342 -6.24 -45.53 -73.98
C SER A 342 -6.73 -46.86 -73.38
N GLN A 343 -6.30 -48.01 -73.93
CA GLN A 343 -6.55 -49.33 -73.35
C GLN A 343 -5.54 -49.64 -72.24
N ILE A 344 -4.27 -49.28 -72.44
CA ILE A 344 -3.19 -49.46 -71.46
C ILE A 344 -3.40 -48.59 -70.22
N ASP A 345 -3.84 -47.34 -70.36
CA ASP A 345 -4.22 -46.47 -69.24
C ASP A 345 -5.45 -47.03 -68.48
N LYS A 346 -6.48 -47.51 -69.20
CA LYS A 346 -7.61 -48.22 -68.57
C LYS A 346 -7.13 -49.45 -67.79
N LEU A 347 -6.26 -50.27 -68.37
CA LEU A 347 -5.69 -51.46 -67.71
C LEU A 347 -4.86 -51.09 -66.47
N ALA A 348 -4.01 -50.05 -66.56
CA ALA A 348 -3.20 -49.56 -65.45
C ALA A 348 -4.03 -48.89 -64.33
N ARG A 349 -5.20 -48.32 -64.66
CA ARG A 349 -6.18 -47.84 -63.68
C ARG A 349 -6.93 -49.02 -63.04
N ILE A 350 -7.37 -50.00 -63.83
CA ILE A 350 -8.00 -51.23 -63.33
C ILE A 350 -7.05 -51.97 -62.38
N GLN A 351 -5.77 -52.11 -62.74
CA GLN A 351 -4.76 -52.76 -61.90
C GLN A 351 -4.55 -52.01 -60.58
N ARG A 352 -4.36 -50.67 -60.61
CA ARG A 352 -4.24 -49.86 -59.37
C ARG A 352 -5.50 -49.93 -58.50
N ASN A 353 -6.68 -49.88 -59.11
CA ASN A 353 -7.94 -49.98 -58.38
C ASN A 353 -8.09 -51.36 -57.73
N PHE A 354 -7.76 -52.44 -58.46
CA PHE A 354 -7.81 -53.81 -57.96
C PHE A 354 -6.78 -54.05 -56.84
N GLU A 355 -5.57 -53.51 -56.96
CA GLU A 355 -4.55 -53.51 -55.91
C GLU A 355 -5.03 -52.74 -54.66
N ALA A 356 -5.63 -51.56 -54.84
CA ALA A 356 -6.22 -50.80 -53.74
C ALA A 356 -7.40 -51.54 -53.07
N THR A 357 -8.26 -52.22 -53.84
CA THR A 357 -9.34 -53.08 -53.30
C THR A 357 -8.79 -54.28 -52.56
N ILE A 358 -7.70 -54.92 -53.03
CA ILE A 358 -7.02 -56.01 -52.31
C ILE A 358 -6.42 -55.50 -50.99
N MET A 359 -5.76 -54.34 -51.00
CA MET A 359 -5.21 -53.71 -49.78
C MET A 359 -6.33 -53.37 -48.78
N MET A 360 -7.44 -52.78 -49.24
CA MET A 360 -8.60 -52.46 -48.41
C MET A 360 -9.23 -53.72 -47.82
N LYS A 361 -9.47 -54.76 -48.64
CA LYS A 361 -9.99 -56.07 -48.17
C LYS A 361 -9.07 -56.68 -47.11
N LYS A 362 -7.76 -56.74 -47.38
CA LYS A 362 -6.78 -57.29 -46.43
C LYS A 362 -6.73 -56.49 -45.13
N GLY A 363 -6.89 -55.17 -45.19
CA GLY A 363 -7.01 -54.32 -44.01
C GLY A 363 -8.25 -54.63 -43.18
N LEU A 364 -9.42 -54.79 -43.81
CA LEU A 364 -10.66 -55.19 -43.11
C LEU A 364 -10.56 -56.59 -42.49
N GLU A 365 -9.98 -57.56 -43.21
CA GLU A 365 -9.76 -58.93 -42.70
C GLU A 365 -8.73 -58.98 -41.56
N GLY A 366 -7.70 -58.11 -41.60
CA GLY A 366 -6.67 -58.01 -40.55
C GLY A 366 -7.10 -57.21 -39.32
N PHE A 367 -8.06 -56.29 -39.47
CA PHE A 367 -8.35 -55.22 -38.49
C PHE A 367 -8.50 -55.71 -37.04
N HIS A 368 -9.34 -56.71 -36.80
CA HIS A 368 -9.56 -57.23 -35.43
C HIS A 368 -8.36 -58.00 -34.87
N THR A 369 -7.50 -58.56 -35.73
CA THR A 369 -6.25 -59.22 -35.30
C THR A 369 -5.23 -58.17 -34.85
N ASP A 370 -5.05 -57.13 -35.65
CA ASP A 370 -4.16 -56.01 -35.32
C ASP A 370 -4.66 -55.23 -34.08
N LEU A 371 -5.98 -55.09 -33.90
CA LEU A 371 -6.60 -54.48 -32.72
C LEU A 371 -6.36 -55.31 -31.44
N ALA A 372 -6.55 -56.63 -31.50
CA ALA A 372 -6.32 -57.53 -30.36
C ALA A 372 -4.84 -57.58 -29.93
N GLU A 373 -3.91 -57.40 -30.88
CA GLU A 373 -2.48 -57.25 -30.58
C GLU A 373 -2.18 -55.91 -29.87
N VAL A 374 -2.85 -54.81 -30.24
CA VAL A 374 -2.75 -53.55 -29.49
C VAL A 374 -3.29 -53.71 -28.06
N GLU A 375 -4.45 -54.34 -27.89
CA GLU A 375 -4.98 -54.62 -26.55
C GLU A 375 -4.02 -55.46 -25.70
N ARG A 376 -3.31 -56.43 -26.30
CA ARG A 376 -2.29 -57.22 -25.60
C ARG A 376 -1.14 -56.33 -25.11
N LEU A 377 -0.64 -55.44 -25.98
CA LEU A 377 0.45 -54.52 -25.65
C LEU A 377 0.06 -53.52 -24.55
N LEU A 378 -1.16 -52.98 -24.57
CA LEU A 378 -1.67 -52.10 -23.50
C LEU A 378 -1.85 -52.86 -22.18
N ARG A 379 -2.33 -54.12 -22.22
CA ARG A 379 -2.49 -54.99 -21.04
C ARG A 379 -1.15 -55.43 -20.43
N GLU A 380 -0.06 -55.33 -21.18
CA GLU A 380 1.31 -55.53 -20.69
C GLU A 380 1.88 -54.25 -20.07
N ASP A 381 1.58 -53.08 -20.64
CA ASP A 381 1.98 -51.78 -20.06
C ASP A 381 1.15 -51.42 -18.80
N ASP A 382 -0.10 -51.90 -18.66
CA ASP A 382 -0.90 -51.84 -17.41
C ASP A 382 -0.19 -52.49 -16.21
N GLN A 383 0.71 -53.46 -16.45
CA GLN A 383 1.45 -54.17 -15.39
C GLN A 383 2.71 -53.43 -14.95
N ASP A 384 3.17 -52.45 -15.72
CA ASP A 384 4.31 -51.56 -15.41
C ASP A 384 4.02 -50.13 -15.89
N LEU A 385 3.07 -49.49 -15.20
CA LEU A 385 2.61 -48.13 -15.50
C LEU A 385 3.70 -47.05 -15.35
N GLU A 386 4.82 -47.34 -14.69
CA GLU A 386 5.96 -46.43 -14.57
C GLU A 386 6.90 -46.48 -15.79
N ASN A 387 7.09 -47.67 -16.39
CA ASN A 387 7.95 -47.81 -17.56
C ASN A 387 7.20 -47.81 -18.89
N GLN A 388 6.01 -48.41 -18.99
CA GLN A 388 5.23 -48.54 -20.23
C GLN A 388 6.11 -48.85 -21.46
N PRO A 389 6.77 -50.04 -21.50
CA PRO A 389 7.75 -50.36 -22.53
C PRO A 389 7.15 -50.42 -23.94
N ASN A 390 5.87 -50.79 -24.08
CA ASN A 390 5.21 -50.98 -25.37
C ASN A 390 4.56 -49.70 -25.93
N LEU A 391 4.45 -48.61 -25.16
CA LEU A 391 3.76 -47.36 -25.54
C LEU A 391 4.06 -46.89 -26.97
N LEU A 392 5.31 -46.94 -27.42
CA LEU A 392 5.69 -46.53 -28.79
C LEU A 392 5.21 -47.53 -29.86
N SER A 393 5.20 -48.82 -29.56
CA SER A 393 4.67 -49.89 -30.42
C SER A 393 3.15 -49.78 -30.53
N ALA A 394 2.47 -49.61 -29.39
CA ALA A 394 1.03 -49.36 -29.33
C ALA A 394 0.65 -48.09 -30.11
N HIS A 395 1.36 -46.97 -29.89
CA HIS A 395 1.13 -45.71 -30.62
C HIS A 395 1.23 -45.89 -32.15
N MET A 396 2.27 -46.61 -32.61
CA MET A 396 2.49 -46.85 -34.04
C MET A 396 1.46 -47.80 -34.65
N ALA A 397 0.95 -48.78 -33.89
CA ALA A 397 -0.11 -49.67 -34.33
C ALA A 397 -1.49 -48.98 -34.35
N ILE A 398 -1.87 -48.30 -33.25
CA ILE A 398 -3.07 -47.46 -33.16
C ILE A 398 -3.09 -46.41 -34.28
N SER A 399 -1.95 -45.77 -34.57
CA SER A 399 -1.85 -44.79 -35.65
C SER A 399 -2.17 -45.39 -37.03
N ARG A 400 -1.75 -46.63 -37.32
CA ARG A 400 -2.09 -47.32 -38.57
C ARG A 400 -3.58 -47.69 -38.62
N LEU A 401 -4.15 -48.15 -37.51
CA LEU A 401 -5.58 -48.49 -37.42
C LEU A 401 -6.46 -47.25 -37.60
N ARG A 402 -6.10 -46.12 -36.98
CA ARG A 402 -6.75 -44.81 -37.20
C ARG A 402 -6.62 -44.35 -38.66
N ASP A 403 -5.43 -44.39 -39.24
CA ASP A 403 -5.20 -43.96 -40.63
C ASP A 403 -5.94 -44.86 -41.63
N PHE A 404 -6.07 -46.16 -41.35
CA PHE A 404 -6.87 -47.10 -42.15
C PHE A 404 -8.37 -46.83 -42.05
N ARG A 405 -8.90 -46.61 -40.84
CA ARG A 405 -10.30 -46.18 -40.61
C ARG A 405 -10.60 -44.89 -41.36
N ASP A 406 -9.75 -43.87 -41.20
CA ASP A 406 -9.89 -42.57 -41.84
C ASP A 406 -9.73 -42.65 -43.39
N GLU A 407 -9.07 -43.68 -43.93
CA GLU A 407 -9.08 -44.00 -45.37
C GLU A 407 -10.40 -44.65 -45.81
N ALA A 408 -10.84 -45.72 -45.14
CA ALA A 408 -12.08 -46.43 -45.47
C ALA A 408 -13.31 -45.50 -45.41
N MET A 409 -13.41 -44.68 -44.35
CA MET A 409 -14.50 -43.72 -44.17
C MET A 409 -14.50 -42.61 -45.23
N ASP A 410 -13.33 -42.14 -45.67
CA ASP A 410 -13.22 -41.15 -46.76
C ASP A 410 -13.44 -41.77 -48.14
N GLN A 411 -13.23 -43.09 -48.33
CA GLN A 411 -13.64 -43.78 -49.56
C GLN A 411 -15.16 -43.93 -49.64
N ILE A 412 -15.83 -44.38 -48.58
CA ILE A 412 -17.29 -44.60 -48.62
C ILE A 412 -18.07 -43.27 -48.72
N ARG A 413 -17.60 -42.21 -48.06
CA ARG A 413 -18.16 -40.85 -48.20
C ARG A 413 -18.06 -40.26 -49.61
N LYS A 414 -17.04 -40.65 -50.39
CA LYS A 414 -16.94 -40.30 -51.82
C LYS A 414 -17.88 -41.12 -52.69
N ALA A 415 -18.18 -42.36 -52.30
CA ALA A 415 -19.14 -43.24 -52.98
C ALA A 415 -20.61 -42.89 -52.68
N GLN A 416 -20.86 -42.13 -51.59
CA GLN A 416 -22.18 -41.68 -51.14
C GLN A 416 -23.15 -42.81 -50.74
N ASP A 417 -22.62 -43.96 -50.31
CA ASP A 417 -23.40 -45.06 -49.75
C ASP A 417 -23.48 -44.95 -48.21
N SER A 418 -24.60 -44.42 -47.72
CA SER A 418 -24.88 -44.27 -46.29
C SER A 418 -25.14 -45.59 -45.56
N SER A 419 -25.51 -46.66 -46.28
CA SER A 419 -25.75 -47.98 -45.67
C SER A 419 -24.43 -48.64 -45.28
N SER A 420 -23.49 -48.72 -46.22
CA SER A 420 -22.13 -49.22 -45.96
C SER A 420 -21.33 -48.30 -45.04
N GLU A 421 -21.56 -46.98 -45.03
CA GLU A 421 -20.93 -46.09 -44.05
C GLU A 421 -21.34 -46.46 -42.61
N THR A 422 -22.61 -46.80 -42.39
CA THR A 422 -23.10 -47.20 -41.07
C THR A 422 -22.44 -48.49 -40.58
N THR A 423 -22.37 -49.53 -41.44
CA THR A 423 -21.70 -50.80 -41.10
C THR A 423 -20.19 -50.64 -40.87
N LEU A 424 -19.52 -49.71 -41.57
CA LEU A 424 -18.10 -49.40 -41.29
C LEU A 424 -17.91 -48.73 -39.92
N VAL A 425 -18.82 -47.85 -39.49
CA VAL A 425 -18.78 -47.26 -38.14
C VAL A 425 -18.94 -48.33 -37.06
N GLU A 426 -19.88 -49.26 -37.23
CA GLU A 426 -20.07 -50.41 -36.32
C GLU A 426 -18.82 -51.31 -36.27
N TRP A 427 -18.23 -51.63 -37.43
CA TRP A 427 -17.01 -52.46 -37.53
C TRP A 427 -15.79 -51.83 -36.83
N PHE A 428 -15.66 -50.50 -36.90
CA PHE A 428 -14.54 -49.77 -36.31
C PHE A 428 -14.76 -49.35 -34.84
N GLN A 429 -15.95 -49.54 -34.26
CA GLN A 429 -16.32 -49.05 -32.93
C GLN A 429 -15.34 -49.48 -31.81
N GLY A 430 -14.83 -50.72 -31.85
CA GLY A 430 -13.88 -51.24 -30.85
C GLY A 430 -12.51 -50.52 -30.84
N LEU A 431 -12.18 -49.76 -31.88
CA LEU A 431 -10.96 -48.95 -31.90
C LEU A 431 -11.05 -47.78 -30.92
N ASP A 432 -12.20 -47.14 -30.79
CA ASP A 432 -12.32 -45.92 -30.00
C ASP A 432 -12.14 -46.18 -28.49
N SER A 433 -12.56 -47.35 -27.98
CA SER A 433 -12.23 -47.80 -26.61
C SER A 433 -10.74 -48.11 -26.39
N VAL A 434 -10.03 -48.58 -27.43
CA VAL A 434 -8.57 -48.81 -27.38
C VAL A 434 -7.80 -47.49 -27.51
N ILE A 435 -8.41 -46.48 -28.13
CA ILE A 435 -7.91 -45.11 -28.16
C ILE A 435 -8.00 -44.48 -26.76
N GLU A 436 -9.15 -44.59 -26.09
CA GLU A 436 -9.33 -44.05 -24.73
C GLU A 436 -8.34 -44.66 -23.73
N TRP A 437 -8.14 -45.99 -23.75
CA TRP A 437 -7.16 -46.67 -22.88
C TRP A 437 -5.70 -46.22 -23.12
N PHE A 438 -5.29 -46.01 -24.37
CA PHE A 438 -3.98 -45.44 -24.69
C PHE A 438 -3.86 -43.96 -24.27
N ASP A 439 -4.95 -43.19 -24.38
CA ASP A 439 -4.97 -41.79 -23.97
C ASP A 439 -4.92 -41.64 -22.44
N ASP A 440 -5.46 -42.58 -21.67
CA ASP A 440 -5.31 -42.69 -20.20
C ASP A 440 -3.87 -43.04 -19.78
N HIS A 441 -3.20 -43.97 -20.49
CA HIS A 441 -1.77 -44.26 -20.30
C HIS A 441 -0.92 -43.00 -20.53
N LEU A 442 -1.18 -42.30 -21.63
CA LEU A 442 -0.50 -41.07 -22.00
C LEU A 442 -0.77 -39.95 -20.97
N GLY A 443 -2.02 -39.78 -20.53
CA GLY A 443 -2.40 -38.81 -19.50
C GLY A 443 -1.68 -39.07 -18.17
N THR A 444 -1.66 -40.34 -17.74
CA THR A 444 -0.96 -40.78 -16.52
C THR A 444 0.55 -40.51 -16.59
N ALA A 445 1.17 -40.77 -17.74
CA ALA A 445 2.58 -40.47 -17.98
C ALA A 445 2.90 -38.96 -17.96
N ILE A 446 1.98 -38.11 -18.44
CA ILE A 446 2.15 -36.65 -18.45
C ILE A 446 1.95 -36.06 -17.04
N MET A 447 0.98 -36.54 -16.27
CA MET A 447 0.77 -36.09 -14.88
C MET A 447 1.95 -36.46 -13.96
N ASN A 448 2.56 -37.62 -14.17
CA ASN A 448 3.71 -38.09 -13.39
C ASN A 448 5.08 -37.65 -13.95
N LEU A 449 5.10 -36.72 -14.91
CA LEU A 449 6.31 -36.36 -15.65
C LEU A 449 7.42 -35.71 -14.79
N ILE A 450 7.06 -34.98 -13.73
CA ILE A 450 8.03 -34.43 -12.77
C ILE A 450 8.64 -35.54 -11.89
N PRO A 451 7.85 -36.40 -11.20
CA PRO A 451 8.36 -37.61 -10.55
C PRO A 451 9.24 -38.49 -11.44
N LEU A 452 8.83 -38.79 -12.68
CA LEU A 452 9.60 -39.64 -13.61
C LEU A 452 10.99 -39.07 -13.93
N VAL A 453 11.17 -37.73 -13.94
CA VAL A 453 12.49 -37.09 -14.08
C VAL A 453 13.28 -37.13 -12.75
N GLN A 454 12.62 -37.08 -11.59
CA GLN A 454 13.27 -37.15 -10.28
C GLN A 454 13.77 -38.57 -9.95
N THR A 455 13.03 -39.60 -10.36
CA THR A 455 13.42 -41.03 -10.28
C THR A 455 14.39 -41.44 -11.42
N ASP A 456 14.86 -40.49 -12.23
CA ASP A 456 15.78 -40.66 -13.36
C ASP A 456 15.32 -41.65 -14.45
N ASN A 457 14.00 -41.87 -14.62
CA ASN A 457 13.45 -42.72 -15.69
C ASN A 457 13.43 -42.00 -17.04
N ARG A 458 14.62 -41.66 -17.53
CA ARG A 458 14.85 -41.02 -18.84
C ARG A 458 14.21 -41.80 -19.99
N SER A 459 14.09 -43.11 -19.87
CA SER A 459 13.56 -43.98 -20.92
C SER A 459 12.09 -43.69 -21.22
N MET A 460 11.28 -43.48 -20.19
CA MET A 460 9.86 -43.21 -20.32
C MET A 460 9.59 -41.78 -20.81
N VAL A 461 10.32 -40.81 -20.26
CA VAL A 461 10.25 -39.39 -20.71
C VAL A 461 10.58 -39.26 -22.20
N VAL A 462 11.56 -40.02 -22.70
CA VAL A 462 11.91 -40.05 -24.13
C VAL A 462 10.85 -40.77 -24.96
N ARG A 463 10.27 -41.91 -24.52
CA ARG A 463 9.14 -42.56 -25.22
C ARG A 463 7.95 -41.60 -25.38
N LEU A 464 7.54 -40.94 -24.30
CA LEU A 464 6.47 -39.93 -24.29
C LEU A 464 6.78 -38.76 -25.24
N ALA A 465 7.98 -38.19 -25.16
CA ALA A 465 8.40 -37.08 -26.03
C ALA A 465 8.47 -37.47 -27.52
N LEU A 466 8.81 -38.72 -27.85
CA LEU A 466 8.79 -39.25 -29.22
C LEU A 466 7.36 -39.39 -29.76
N VAL A 467 6.43 -39.93 -28.97
CA VAL A 467 5.00 -40.04 -29.33
C VAL A 467 4.41 -38.64 -29.62
N LEU A 468 4.55 -37.72 -28.67
CA LEU A 468 4.07 -36.33 -28.80
C LEU A 468 4.72 -35.59 -29.97
N MET A 469 6.01 -35.84 -30.26
CA MET A 469 6.70 -35.26 -31.41
C MET A 469 6.23 -35.84 -32.75
N ASN A 470 5.90 -37.14 -32.79
CA ASN A 470 5.36 -37.79 -33.99
C ASN A 470 3.98 -37.22 -34.31
N GLU A 471 3.12 -37.05 -33.30
CA GLU A 471 1.78 -36.51 -33.49
C GLU A 471 1.77 -35.02 -33.83
N GLU A 472 2.61 -34.18 -33.19
CA GLU A 472 2.78 -32.78 -33.62
C GLU A 472 3.19 -32.71 -35.11
N LYS A 473 4.06 -33.63 -35.56
CA LYS A 473 4.50 -33.71 -36.96
C LYS A 473 3.39 -34.22 -37.89
N ASN A 474 2.46 -35.04 -37.41
CA ASN A 474 1.31 -35.50 -38.18
C ASN A 474 0.26 -34.39 -38.29
N ASP A 475 -0.19 -33.83 -37.16
CA ASP A 475 -1.14 -32.71 -37.09
C ASP A 475 -0.70 -31.51 -37.93
N ALA A 476 0.62 -31.23 -37.99
CA ALA A 476 1.17 -30.20 -38.87
C ALA A 476 0.97 -30.50 -40.37
N LYS A 477 1.13 -31.76 -40.81
CA LYS A 477 0.81 -32.17 -42.19
C LYS A 477 -0.69 -32.03 -42.47
N VAL A 478 -1.53 -32.52 -41.55
CA VAL A 478 -2.99 -32.51 -41.72
C VAL A 478 -3.49 -31.07 -41.87
N ARG A 479 -3.05 -30.18 -40.98
CA ARG A 479 -3.41 -28.75 -41.02
C ARG A 479 -2.98 -28.09 -42.34
N ALA A 480 -1.74 -28.33 -42.79
CA ALA A 480 -1.24 -27.79 -44.06
C ALA A 480 -1.98 -28.34 -45.30
N LEU A 481 -2.38 -29.62 -45.29
CA LEU A 481 -3.19 -30.23 -46.36
C LEU A 481 -4.62 -29.63 -46.38
N GLN A 482 -5.24 -29.45 -45.21
CA GLN A 482 -6.57 -28.83 -45.10
C GLN A 482 -6.56 -27.35 -45.53
N GLU A 483 -5.49 -26.62 -45.23
CA GLU A 483 -5.26 -25.22 -45.64
C GLU A 483 -5.09 -25.12 -47.17
N ALA A 484 -4.18 -25.90 -47.75
CA ALA A 484 -3.99 -25.97 -49.21
C ALA A 484 -5.26 -26.42 -49.97
N GLN A 485 -6.09 -27.27 -49.35
CA GLN A 485 -7.38 -27.69 -49.92
C GLN A 485 -8.46 -26.60 -49.89
N LYS A 486 -8.43 -25.69 -48.90
CA LYS A 486 -9.31 -24.51 -48.85
C LYS A 486 -8.92 -23.51 -49.92
N ASP A 487 -7.66 -23.10 -49.95
CA ASP A 487 -7.20 -21.96 -50.76
C ASP A 487 -7.09 -22.31 -52.25
N HIS A 488 -6.77 -23.57 -52.57
CA HIS A 488 -6.50 -24.01 -53.94
C HIS A 488 -7.33 -25.24 -54.34
N LYS A 489 -8.65 -25.17 -54.10
CA LYS A 489 -9.65 -26.21 -54.41
C LYS A 489 -9.51 -26.88 -55.80
N ALA A 490 -9.12 -26.13 -56.83
CA ALA A 490 -8.86 -26.65 -58.17
C ALA A 490 -7.52 -27.42 -58.28
N LEU A 491 -6.47 -26.94 -57.63
CA LEU A 491 -5.12 -27.52 -57.66
C LEU A 491 -5.02 -28.76 -56.78
N ALA A 492 -5.64 -28.70 -55.58
CA ALA A 492 -5.85 -29.84 -54.69
C ALA A 492 -6.60 -31.01 -55.35
N SER A 493 -7.39 -30.76 -56.41
CA SER A 493 -8.06 -31.82 -57.17
C SER A 493 -7.08 -32.72 -57.96
N ARG A 494 -5.91 -32.20 -58.37
CA ARG A 494 -4.92 -32.93 -59.16
C ARG A 494 -3.90 -33.72 -58.33
N PHE A 495 -3.73 -33.38 -57.05
CA PHE A 495 -2.84 -34.11 -56.13
C PHE A 495 -3.50 -35.31 -55.43
N LYS A 496 -4.80 -35.55 -55.66
CA LYS A 496 -5.61 -36.60 -54.99
C LYS A 496 -5.07 -38.03 -55.09
N SER A 497 -4.20 -38.34 -56.04
CA SER A 497 -3.66 -39.69 -56.27
C SER A 497 -2.51 -40.10 -55.35
N MET A 498 -2.11 -39.26 -54.38
CA MET A 498 -0.99 -39.54 -53.46
C MET A 498 -1.39 -39.45 -51.97
N ASN A 499 -2.69 -39.57 -51.68
CA ASN A 499 -3.24 -39.46 -50.33
C ASN A 499 -3.14 -40.79 -49.56
N LEU A 500 -1.97 -41.11 -49.00
CA LEU A 500 -1.87 -42.03 -47.86
C LEU A 500 -1.30 -41.26 -46.65
N GLY A 501 -2.14 -41.06 -45.63
CA GLY A 501 -1.76 -40.37 -44.39
C GLY A 501 -2.97 -39.91 -43.57
N PRO A 502 -2.74 -39.44 -42.33
CA PRO A 502 -3.80 -38.98 -41.43
C PRO A 502 -4.59 -37.81 -42.02
N LYS A 503 -5.88 -37.72 -41.68
CA LYS A 503 -6.83 -36.71 -42.20
C LYS A 503 -7.50 -35.89 -41.11
N THR A 504 -7.48 -36.40 -39.89
CA THR A 504 -7.97 -35.77 -38.66
C THR A 504 -6.79 -35.20 -37.86
N VAL A 505 -7.01 -34.05 -37.20
CA VAL A 505 -6.04 -33.48 -36.24
C VAL A 505 -6.34 -34.09 -34.88
N ARG A 506 -5.31 -34.65 -34.23
CA ARG A 506 -5.44 -35.46 -33.00
C ARG A 506 -5.22 -34.64 -31.72
N GLY A 507 -4.49 -33.52 -31.78
CA GLY A 507 -4.46 -32.52 -30.70
C GLY A 507 -3.61 -32.87 -29.48
N TYR A 508 -2.88 -33.99 -29.48
CA TYR A 508 -2.09 -34.47 -28.33
C TYR A 508 -1.14 -33.45 -27.70
N LYS A 509 -0.59 -32.53 -28.49
CA LYS A 509 0.27 -31.45 -27.98
C LYS A 509 -0.52 -30.41 -27.16
N GLU A 510 -1.75 -30.12 -27.54
CA GLU A 510 -2.63 -29.18 -26.84
C GLU A 510 -3.11 -29.81 -25.53
N ASN A 511 -3.46 -31.10 -25.56
CA ASN A 511 -3.76 -31.89 -24.35
C ASN A 511 -2.54 -31.95 -23.41
N PHE A 512 -1.32 -32.19 -23.91
CA PHE A 512 -0.09 -32.18 -23.11
C PHE A 512 0.14 -30.87 -22.34
N LEU A 513 -0.06 -29.72 -22.99
CA LEU A 513 0.06 -28.42 -22.33
C LEU A 513 -1.02 -28.24 -21.25
N LYS A 514 -2.26 -28.66 -21.53
CA LYS A 514 -3.37 -28.61 -20.57
C LYS A 514 -3.18 -29.55 -19.37
N SER A 515 -2.57 -30.72 -19.56
CA SER A 515 -2.21 -31.61 -18.44
C SER A 515 -1.15 -31.00 -17.51
N ILE A 516 -0.19 -30.22 -18.04
CA ILE A 516 0.76 -29.47 -17.22
C ILE A 516 0.05 -28.38 -16.39
N GLU A 517 -0.92 -27.69 -16.98
CA GLU A 517 -1.78 -26.72 -16.29
C GLU A 517 -2.59 -27.39 -15.17
N LEU A 518 -3.24 -28.53 -15.43
CA LEU A 518 -4.02 -29.29 -14.45
C LEU A 518 -3.16 -29.85 -13.30
N TYR A 519 -1.95 -30.36 -13.59
CA TYR A 519 -0.99 -30.78 -12.56
C TYR A 519 -0.65 -29.62 -11.63
N ALA A 520 -0.29 -28.46 -12.20
CA ALA A 520 0.07 -27.28 -11.43
C ALA A 520 -1.13 -26.76 -10.61
N GLN A 521 -2.34 -26.77 -11.17
CA GLN A 521 -3.56 -26.29 -10.50
C GLN A 521 -3.78 -27.04 -9.18
N SER A 522 -3.67 -28.37 -9.17
CA SER A 522 -3.83 -29.16 -7.94
C SER A 522 -2.79 -28.83 -6.86
N GLN A 523 -1.61 -28.31 -7.22
CA GLN A 523 -0.60 -27.85 -6.25
C GLN A 523 -0.83 -26.39 -5.83
N PHE A 524 -1.33 -25.53 -6.72
CA PHE A 524 -1.77 -24.17 -6.40
C PHE A 524 -2.96 -24.17 -5.42
N GLU A 525 -3.93 -25.07 -5.57
CA GLU A 525 -5.07 -25.21 -4.66
C GLU A 525 -4.62 -25.60 -3.24
N LYS A 526 -3.77 -26.63 -3.09
CA LYS A 526 -3.15 -26.99 -1.79
C LYS A 526 -2.31 -25.85 -1.20
N SER A 527 -1.65 -25.06 -2.05
CA SER A 527 -0.87 -23.88 -1.63
C SER A 527 -1.78 -22.73 -1.18
N LYS A 528 -3.00 -22.65 -1.71
CA LYS A 528 -4.04 -21.67 -1.34
C LYS A 528 -4.60 -21.95 0.05
N GLU A 529 -4.96 -23.21 0.33
CA GLU A 529 -5.42 -23.66 1.65
C GLU A 529 -4.36 -23.38 2.72
N ALA A 530 -3.10 -23.76 2.47
CA ALA A 530 -2.00 -23.54 3.40
C ALA A 530 -1.60 -22.05 3.60
N PHE A 531 -1.98 -21.16 2.67
CA PHE A 531 -1.76 -19.71 2.78
C PHE A 531 -2.90 -19.00 3.52
N LEU A 532 -4.13 -19.51 3.41
CA LEU A 532 -5.29 -19.02 4.18
C LEU A 532 -5.22 -19.43 5.66
N ASP A 533 -4.59 -20.56 5.99
CA ASP A 533 -4.26 -20.96 7.37
C ASP A 533 -3.19 -20.05 8.02
N ASP A 534 -2.17 -19.66 7.25
CA ASP A 534 -1.04 -18.87 7.74
C ASP A 534 -0.34 -18.12 6.59
N PRO A 535 -0.53 -16.80 6.49
CA PRO A 535 0.10 -15.97 5.46
C PRO A 535 1.64 -16.00 5.47
N ASP A 536 2.28 -16.15 6.63
CA ASP A 536 3.76 -16.17 6.73
C ASP A 536 4.36 -17.47 6.18
N LYS A 537 3.56 -18.54 6.06
CA LYS A 537 3.95 -19.80 5.41
C LYS A 537 3.99 -19.71 3.87
N LEU A 538 3.60 -18.60 3.22
CA LEU A 538 3.60 -18.42 1.77
C LEU A 538 4.93 -18.82 1.08
N GLU A 539 6.06 -18.50 1.69
CA GLU A 539 7.38 -18.87 1.18
C GLU A 539 7.68 -20.38 1.26
N LYS A 540 7.04 -21.08 2.21
CA LYS A 540 7.19 -22.53 2.42
C LYS A 540 6.23 -23.32 1.51
N SER A 541 4.99 -22.86 1.32
CA SER A 541 4.00 -23.53 0.46
C SER A 541 4.50 -23.61 -0.98
N PHE A 542 5.01 -22.50 -1.56
CA PHE A 542 5.54 -22.49 -2.93
C PHE A 542 6.93 -23.14 -3.12
N LYS A 543 7.43 -23.96 -2.19
CA LYS A 543 8.72 -24.66 -2.37
C LYS A 543 8.70 -25.65 -3.55
N TRP A 544 7.55 -26.28 -3.84
CA TRP A 544 7.40 -27.20 -4.97
C TRP A 544 7.64 -26.49 -6.32
N PHE A 545 7.06 -25.30 -6.49
CA PHE A 545 7.12 -24.50 -7.72
C PHE A 545 8.54 -24.31 -8.25
N PHE A 546 9.47 -23.93 -7.37
CA PHE A 546 10.87 -23.71 -7.74
C PHE A 546 11.66 -25.04 -7.92
N ASN A 547 11.31 -26.09 -7.17
CA ASN A 547 11.88 -27.42 -7.34
C ASN A 547 11.51 -28.04 -8.69
N ASP A 548 10.25 -27.87 -9.14
CA ASP A 548 9.75 -28.38 -10.41
C ASP A 548 10.43 -27.66 -11.57
N LEU A 549 10.50 -26.31 -11.54
CA LEU A 549 11.24 -25.53 -12.53
C LEU A 549 12.73 -25.90 -12.57
N PHE A 550 13.35 -26.20 -11.42
CA PHE A 550 14.73 -26.71 -11.38
C PHE A 550 14.86 -28.11 -11.99
N THR A 551 13.90 -29.00 -11.72
CA THR A 551 13.80 -30.36 -12.29
C THR A 551 13.67 -30.31 -13.82
N VAL A 552 12.82 -29.42 -14.34
CA VAL A 552 12.65 -29.18 -15.79
C VAL A 552 13.94 -28.62 -16.41
N LYS A 553 14.63 -27.69 -15.72
CA LYS A 553 15.88 -27.08 -16.18
C LYS A 553 17.01 -28.10 -16.31
N GLN A 554 17.25 -28.92 -15.28
CA GLN A 554 18.40 -29.83 -15.24
C GLN A 554 18.15 -31.16 -15.95
N GLY A 555 17.02 -31.82 -15.66
CA GLY A 555 16.70 -33.14 -16.23
C GLY A 555 16.00 -33.01 -17.58
N MET A 556 14.77 -32.48 -17.56
CA MET A 556 13.84 -32.60 -18.69
C MET A 556 14.31 -31.90 -19.98
N GLN A 557 15.02 -30.76 -19.86
CA GLN A 557 15.52 -30.02 -21.03
C GLN A 557 16.49 -30.84 -21.90
N SER A 558 17.16 -31.85 -21.35
CA SER A 558 18.05 -32.75 -22.10
C SER A 558 17.30 -33.85 -22.87
N LEU A 559 16.11 -34.24 -22.39
CA LEU A 559 15.34 -35.39 -22.86
C LEU A 559 14.32 -35.05 -23.95
N MET A 560 13.93 -33.77 -24.06
CA MET A 560 12.89 -33.30 -24.99
C MET A 560 13.45 -32.57 -26.23
N PRO A 561 12.71 -32.53 -27.35
CA PRO A 561 13.13 -31.82 -28.55
C PRO A 561 13.43 -30.34 -28.31
N LYS A 562 14.67 -29.90 -28.60
CA LYS A 562 15.15 -28.52 -28.43
C LYS A 562 14.23 -27.45 -29.06
N LYS A 563 13.50 -27.80 -30.14
CA LYS A 563 12.48 -26.96 -30.79
C LYS A 563 11.37 -26.48 -29.84
N TRP A 564 10.98 -27.26 -28.83
CA TRP A 564 9.91 -26.91 -27.91
C TRP A 564 10.33 -25.92 -26.83
N LYS A 565 11.64 -25.77 -26.58
CA LYS A 565 12.18 -24.93 -25.48
C LYS A 565 11.46 -25.19 -24.15
N ILE A 566 11.27 -26.47 -23.79
CA ILE A 566 10.33 -26.93 -22.74
C ILE A 566 10.42 -26.16 -21.42
N TYR A 567 11.63 -25.76 -21.00
CA TYR A 567 11.84 -24.93 -19.82
C TYR A 567 11.16 -23.54 -19.88
N LYS A 568 11.12 -22.89 -21.04
CA LYS A 568 10.34 -21.65 -21.24
C LYS A 568 8.83 -21.94 -21.23
N VAL A 569 8.39 -23.07 -21.77
CA VAL A 569 6.96 -23.44 -21.78
C VAL A 569 6.45 -23.64 -20.34
N TYR A 570 7.14 -24.45 -19.53
CA TYR A 570 6.83 -24.60 -18.11
C TYR A 570 6.88 -23.27 -17.37
N THR A 571 7.96 -22.49 -17.55
CA THR A 571 8.10 -21.17 -16.90
C THR A 571 6.93 -20.24 -17.25
N ASN A 572 6.55 -20.13 -18.52
CA ASN A 572 5.44 -19.27 -18.96
C ASN A 572 4.10 -19.73 -18.36
N ILE A 573 3.81 -21.04 -18.33
CA ILE A 573 2.58 -21.59 -17.74
C ILE A 573 2.56 -21.30 -16.22
N TYR A 574 3.62 -21.68 -15.52
CA TYR A 574 3.74 -21.54 -14.06
C TYR A 574 3.71 -20.07 -13.63
N HIS A 575 4.37 -19.18 -14.37
CA HIS A 575 4.37 -17.75 -14.11
C HIS A 575 2.98 -17.12 -14.33
N ARG A 576 2.28 -17.47 -15.42
CA ARG A 576 0.90 -17.04 -15.66
C ARG A 576 -0.02 -17.51 -14.52
N MET A 577 0.08 -18.76 -14.10
CA MET A 577 -0.74 -19.29 -12.99
C MET A 577 -0.39 -18.67 -11.63
N MET A 578 0.88 -18.37 -11.35
CA MET A 578 1.29 -17.63 -10.15
C MET A 578 0.70 -16.22 -10.15
N ARG A 579 0.75 -15.53 -11.29
CA ARG A 579 0.11 -14.22 -11.45
C ARG A 579 -1.39 -14.33 -11.22
N ASP A 580 -2.09 -15.19 -11.96
CA ASP A 580 -3.54 -15.33 -11.90
C ASP A 580 -4.02 -15.70 -10.47
N TRP A 581 -3.25 -16.49 -9.72
CA TRP A 581 -3.47 -16.82 -8.30
C TRP A 581 -3.28 -15.60 -7.37
N LEU A 582 -2.23 -14.79 -7.57
CA LEU A 582 -2.04 -13.55 -6.79
C LEU A 582 -3.11 -12.50 -7.12
N LEU A 583 -3.48 -12.35 -8.40
CA LEU A 583 -4.53 -11.42 -8.84
C LEU A 583 -5.89 -11.79 -8.24
N GLU A 584 -6.17 -13.06 -7.96
CA GLU A 584 -7.41 -13.50 -7.28
C GLU A 584 -7.55 -12.83 -5.90
N PHE A 585 -6.52 -12.93 -5.05
CA PHE A 585 -6.50 -12.29 -3.73
C PHE A 585 -6.47 -10.77 -3.81
N VAL A 586 -5.69 -10.20 -4.74
CA VAL A 586 -5.57 -8.75 -4.93
C VAL A 586 -6.89 -8.10 -5.38
N ASN A 587 -7.78 -8.87 -6.01
CA ASN A 587 -9.08 -8.39 -6.45
C ASN A 587 -10.20 -8.60 -5.39
N ASP A 588 -9.88 -9.19 -4.23
CA ASP A 588 -10.82 -9.38 -3.12
C ASP A 588 -10.82 -8.16 -2.18
N PRO A 589 -11.94 -7.41 -2.06
CA PRO A 589 -12.01 -6.22 -1.20
C PRO A 589 -12.09 -6.54 0.30
N GLU A 590 -12.29 -7.79 0.70
CA GLU A 590 -12.33 -8.22 2.11
C GLU A 590 -11.02 -8.89 2.59
N LEU A 591 -9.95 -8.83 1.77
CA LEU A 591 -8.67 -9.49 2.07
C LEU A 591 -8.03 -8.97 3.39
N PRO A 592 -7.65 -9.85 4.33
CA PRO A 592 -7.02 -9.43 5.58
C PRO A 592 -5.68 -8.69 5.38
N THR A 593 -5.45 -7.69 6.24
CA THR A 593 -4.28 -6.79 6.22
C THR A 593 -2.94 -7.53 6.23
N ALA A 594 -2.84 -8.67 6.94
CA ALA A 594 -1.65 -9.52 6.97
C ALA A 594 -1.44 -10.29 5.65
N THR A 595 -2.52 -10.79 5.04
CA THR A 595 -2.48 -11.52 3.76
C THR A 595 -2.05 -10.62 2.61
N MET A 596 -2.54 -9.37 2.59
CA MET A 596 -2.08 -8.33 1.65
C MET A 596 -0.58 -8.07 1.82
N LEU A 597 -0.10 -7.95 3.06
CA LEU A 597 1.30 -7.68 3.34
C LEU A 597 2.22 -8.84 2.90
N ALA A 598 1.82 -10.09 3.18
CA ALA A 598 2.54 -11.28 2.74
C ALA A 598 2.69 -11.35 1.21
N ILE A 599 1.67 -10.93 0.46
CA ILE A 599 1.71 -10.80 -1.01
C ILE A 599 2.73 -9.73 -1.45
N ILE A 600 2.74 -8.56 -0.81
CA ILE A 600 3.67 -7.47 -1.12
C ILE A 600 5.13 -7.89 -0.90
N HIS A 601 5.46 -8.57 0.21
CA HIS A 601 6.82 -9.09 0.43
C HIS A 601 7.15 -10.30 -0.48
N TRP A 602 6.16 -10.95 -1.09
CA TRP A 602 6.39 -12.12 -1.94
C TRP A 602 6.89 -11.78 -3.34
N SER A 603 6.49 -10.66 -3.95
CA SER A 603 6.86 -10.36 -5.35
C SER A 603 8.37 -10.17 -5.54
N ASP A 604 9.01 -9.40 -4.67
CA ASP A 604 10.47 -9.23 -4.62
C ASP A 604 11.19 -10.57 -4.37
N LYS A 605 10.73 -11.35 -3.39
CA LYS A 605 11.24 -12.71 -3.11
C LYS A 605 11.07 -13.65 -4.30
N TYR A 606 9.96 -13.56 -5.03
CA TYR A 606 9.66 -14.35 -6.22
C TYR A 606 10.64 -14.02 -7.34
N TYR A 607 10.81 -12.74 -7.69
CA TYR A 607 11.75 -12.35 -8.74
C TYR A 607 13.21 -12.69 -8.37
N LYS A 608 13.63 -12.50 -7.12
CA LYS A 608 14.95 -12.95 -6.60
C LYS A 608 15.16 -14.48 -6.65
N LYS A 609 14.09 -15.29 -6.67
CA LYS A 609 14.18 -16.75 -6.89
C LYS A 609 14.18 -17.11 -8.39
N MET A 610 13.41 -16.40 -9.20
CA MET A 610 13.41 -16.59 -10.66
C MET A 610 14.74 -16.19 -11.31
N GLU A 611 15.42 -15.16 -10.78
CA GLU A 611 16.77 -14.79 -11.20
C GLU A 611 17.79 -15.89 -10.92
N LYS A 612 17.73 -16.52 -9.73
CA LYS A 612 18.56 -17.70 -9.38
C LYS A 612 18.28 -18.91 -10.28
N LEU A 613 17.05 -19.03 -10.79
CA LEU A 613 16.70 -20.02 -11.82
C LEU A 613 17.18 -19.62 -13.23
N GLY A 614 17.57 -18.36 -13.46
CA GLY A 614 18.18 -17.86 -14.70
C GLY A 614 17.26 -17.04 -15.59
N TRP A 615 16.15 -16.53 -15.06
CA TRP A 615 15.22 -15.64 -15.78
C TRP A 615 15.37 -14.21 -15.30
N LYS A 616 15.40 -13.24 -16.23
CA LYS A 616 15.29 -11.82 -15.87
C LYS A 616 13.83 -11.44 -15.71
N GLN A 617 13.54 -10.42 -14.91
CA GLN A 617 12.20 -9.83 -14.80
C GLN A 617 11.65 -9.40 -16.17
N SER A 618 12.52 -8.91 -17.08
CA SER A 618 12.17 -8.58 -18.47
C SER A 618 11.71 -9.76 -19.34
N ASP A 619 12.02 -11.01 -18.95
CA ASP A 619 11.62 -12.21 -19.68
C ASP A 619 10.27 -12.78 -19.20
N LEU A 620 9.77 -12.26 -18.06
CA LEU A 620 8.62 -12.69 -17.29
C LEU A 620 7.51 -11.63 -17.42
N VAL A 621 6.72 -11.76 -18.49
CA VAL A 621 5.69 -10.79 -18.90
C VAL A 621 4.35 -11.52 -19.08
N PRO A 622 3.22 -10.98 -18.58
CA PRO A 622 3.08 -9.76 -17.76
C PRO A 622 3.71 -9.86 -16.36
N ASN A 623 3.80 -8.74 -15.63
CA ASN A 623 4.30 -8.75 -14.25
C ASN A 623 3.42 -9.67 -13.36
N VAL A 624 4.02 -10.36 -12.38
CA VAL A 624 3.33 -11.25 -11.45
C VAL A 624 2.23 -10.57 -10.60
N LEU A 625 2.23 -9.23 -10.53
CA LEU A 625 1.17 -8.40 -9.95
C LEU A 625 0.61 -7.34 -10.93
N ASP A 626 0.88 -7.47 -12.24
CA ASP A 626 0.52 -6.50 -13.30
C ASP A 626 0.86 -5.04 -12.92
N ASP A 627 2.06 -4.84 -12.35
CA ASP A 627 2.62 -3.56 -11.85
C ASP A 627 1.83 -2.86 -10.71
N ARG A 628 0.79 -3.50 -10.17
CA ARG A 628 -0.08 -2.96 -9.09
C ARG A 628 0.56 -2.90 -7.70
N GLU A 629 1.83 -3.27 -7.53
CA GLU A 629 2.57 -3.20 -6.25
C GLU A 629 2.45 -1.82 -5.58
N GLY A 630 2.59 -0.76 -6.37
CA GLY A 630 2.47 0.62 -5.88
C GLY A 630 1.05 1.03 -5.51
N GLU A 631 0.03 0.29 -5.95
CA GLU A 631 -1.38 0.49 -5.56
C GLU A 631 -1.67 -0.27 -4.27
N LEU A 632 -1.29 -1.56 -4.21
CA LEU A 632 -1.45 -2.40 -3.03
C LEU A 632 -0.78 -1.83 -1.77
N VAL A 633 0.40 -1.24 -1.92
CA VAL A 633 1.10 -0.54 -0.83
C VAL A 633 0.34 0.71 -0.36
N ARG A 634 -0.34 1.43 -1.27
CA ARG A 634 -1.21 2.55 -0.89
C ARG A 634 -2.47 2.06 -0.20
N ASP A 635 -3.10 1.00 -0.69
CA ASP A 635 -4.36 0.50 -0.14
C ASP A 635 -4.15 -0.17 1.23
N TRP A 636 -3.06 -0.90 1.42
CA TRP A 636 -2.62 -1.42 2.73
C TRP A 636 -2.39 -0.28 3.74
N ARG A 637 -1.68 0.79 3.33
CA ARG A 637 -1.52 2.00 4.14
C ARG A 637 -2.86 2.67 4.44
N ASN A 638 -3.73 2.79 3.45
CA ASN A 638 -5.05 3.41 3.60
C ASN A 638 -5.94 2.62 4.58
N LEU A 639 -5.79 1.29 4.64
CA LEU A 639 -6.46 0.42 5.62
C LEU A 639 -5.97 0.73 7.05
N ILE A 640 -4.66 0.86 7.28
CA ILE A 640 -4.11 1.28 8.59
C ILE A 640 -4.61 2.68 8.98
N ILE A 641 -4.57 3.64 8.05
CA ILE A 641 -5.06 5.00 8.28
C ILE A 641 -6.55 4.99 8.64
N LYS A 642 -7.37 4.20 7.93
CA LYS A 642 -8.79 4.04 8.22
C LYS A 642 -9.03 3.42 9.61
N ALA A 643 -8.29 2.39 9.97
CA ALA A 643 -8.39 1.75 11.30
C ALA A 643 -8.01 2.71 12.43
N LEU A 644 -6.96 3.53 12.23
CA LEU A 644 -6.54 4.60 13.13
C LEU A 644 -7.62 5.68 13.26
N ASP A 645 -8.13 6.22 12.14
CA ASP A 645 -9.18 7.26 12.14
C ASP A 645 -10.45 6.75 12.84
N GLU A 646 -10.92 5.53 12.50
CA GLU A 646 -12.09 4.90 13.14
C GLU A 646 -11.87 4.65 14.64
N TRP A 647 -10.65 4.39 15.09
CA TRP A 647 -10.37 4.15 16.50
C TRP A 647 -10.28 5.46 17.29
N MET A 648 -9.60 6.47 16.74
CA MET A 648 -9.52 7.81 17.34
C MET A 648 -10.91 8.44 17.50
N GLU A 649 -11.78 8.29 16.50
CA GLU A 649 -13.17 8.78 16.57
C GLU A 649 -14.00 8.02 17.62
N ARG A 650 -13.83 6.70 17.76
CA ARG A 650 -14.49 5.91 18.83
C ARG A 650 -14.04 6.33 20.23
N MET A 651 -12.74 6.57 20.42
CA MET A 651 -12.22 7.05 21.69
C MET A 651 -12.74 8.46 22.00
N PHE A 652 -12.65 9.40 21.04
CA PHE A 652 -13.16 10.75 21.22
C PHE A 652 -14.69 10.81 21.41
N THR A 653 -15.46 9.93 20.76
CA THR A 653 -16.91 9.79 21.02
C THR A 653 -17.19 9.38 22.46
N THR A 654 -16.32 8.53 23.04
CA THR A 654 -16.43 8.09 24.44
C THR A 654 -16.06 9.24 25.39
N ASP A 655 -14.93 9.90 25.16
CA ASP A 655 -14.49 11.10 25.89
C ASP A 655 -15.60 12.17 25.91
N LYS A 656 -16.13 12.51 24.73
CA LYS A 656 -17.17 13.51 24.54
C LYS A 656 -18.47 13.11 25.25
N LYS A 657 -18.84 11.83 25.26
CA LYS A 657 -20.02 11.35 25.98
C LYS A 657 -19.87 11.55 27.49
N SER A 658 -18.79 11.06 28.09
CA SER A 658 -18.54 11.22 29.54
C SER A 658 -18.42 12.71 29.94
N PHE A 659 -17.76 13.53 29.11
CA PHE A 659 -17.71 14.99 29.33
C PHE A 659 -19.11 15.64 29.33
N LEU A 660 -19.95 15.32 28.33
CA LEU A 660 -21.30 15.88 28.20
C LEU A 660 -22.25 15.39 29.30
N GLU A 661 -22.10 14.14 29.74
CA GLU A 661 -22.87 13.55 30.84
C GLU A 661 -22.34 13.95 32.23
N ARG A 662 -21.24 14.73 32.29
CA ARG A 662 -20.55 15.17 33.53
C ARG A 662 -20.12 14.01 34.43
N ASP A 663 -19.74 12.92 33.79
CA ASP A 663 -19.29 11.66 34.41
C ASP A 663 -18.02 11.89 35.24
N THR A 664 -18.12 11.67 36.56
CA THR A 664 -16.99 11.75 37.49
C THR A 664 -16.13 10.50 37.49
N ASP A 665 -16.70 9.34 37.13
CA ASP A 665 -16.00 8.05 37.13
C ASP A 665 -15.10 7.89 35.89
N ALA A 666 -15.23 8.76 34.89
CA ALA A 666 -14.30 8.88 33.75
C ALA A 666 -13.02 9.68 34.07
N LEU A 667 -13.00 10.45 35.17
CA LEU A 667 -11.81 11.14 35.67
C LEU A 667 -11.04 10.26 36.66
N ASP A 668 -9.73 10.49 36.78
CA ASP A 668 -8.85 9.88 37.78
C ASP A 668 -7.79 10.87 38.26
N THR A 669 -7.05 10.48 39.30
CA THR A 669 -5.93 11.25 39.86
C THR A 669 -4.61 10.50 39.63
N ASN A 670 -3.65 11.14 38.96
CA ASN A 670 -2.31 10.57 38.77
C ASN A 670 -1.55 10.47 40.11
N ALA A 671 -0.45 9.71 40.14
CA ALA A 671 0.42 9.55 41.31
C ALA A 671 0.88 10.88 41.97
N ASP A 672 0.99 11.96 41.19
CA ASP A 672 1.38 13.31 41.66
C ASP A 672 0.22 14.15 42.21
N GLY A 673 -1.03 13.67 42.15
CA GLY A 673 -2.24 14.38 42.60
C GLY A 673 -3.10 15.00 41.49
N TYR A 674 -2.60 15.10 40.25
CA TYR A 674 -3.27 15.82 39.17
C TYR A 674 -4.44 15.05 38.53
N PHE A 675 -5.56 15.74 38.26
CA PHE A 675 -6.70 15.17 37.51
C PHE A 675 -6.33 14.78 36.07
N ARG A 676 -6.91 13.68 35.60
CA ARG A 676 -6.68 13.01 34.30
C ARG A 676 -7.96 12.43 33.71
N THR A 677 -8.06 12.38 32.40
CA THR A 677 -9.01 11.47 31.71
C THR A 677 -8.43 10.05 31.65
N LYS A 678 -9.23 9.04 31.99
CA LYS A 678 -8.79 7.62 32.00
C LYS A 678 -8.36 7.11 30.62
N THR A 679 -8.86 7.72 29.55
CA THR A 679 -8.64 7.33 28.15
C THR A 679 -7.32 7.83 27.55
N LEU A 680 -6.64 8.82 28.15
CA LEU A 680 -5.41 9.41 27.60
C LEU A 680 -4.30 8.37 27.40
N GLY A 681 -4.09 7.50 28.39
CA GLY A 681 -3.07 6.45 28.34
C GLY A 681 -3.37 5.38 27.28
N ASP A 682 -4.65 5.00 27.12
CA ASP A 682 -5.09 4.08 26.08
C ASP A 682 -4.92 4.67 24.67
N MET A 683 -5.19 5.96 24.48
CA MET A 683 -4.97 6.66 23.22
C MET A 683 -3.50 6.55 22.76
N TRP A 684 -2.56 6.91 23.63
CA TRP A 684 -1.15 6.87 23.28
C TRP A 684 -0.61 5.44 23.15
N ARG A 685 -1.15 4.45 23.88
CA ARG A 685 -0.81 3.04 23.67
C ARG A 685 -1.26 2.56 22.29
N MET A 686 -2.49 2.83 21.86
CA MET A 686 -2.97 2.45 20.54
C MET A 686 -2.19 3.14 19.41
N ILE A 687 -1.86 4.42 19.56
CA ILE A 687 -1.01 5.12 18.58
C ILE A 687 0.33 4.39 18.44
N HIS A 688 0.97 3.97 19.54
CA HIS A 688 2.19 3.16 19.49
C HIS A 688 1.98 1.79 18.83
N GLU A 689 0.89 1.07 19.15
CA GLU A 689 0.52 -0.20 18.50
C GLU A 689 0.39 -0.04 16.96
N GLN A 690 -0.20 1.07 16.49
CA GLN A 690 -0.31 1.37 15.06
C GLN A 690 1.03 1.78 14.40
N ILE A 691 1.98 2.38 15.13
CA ILE A 691 3.36 2.58 14.63
C ILE A 691 4.03 1.22 14.39
N MET A 692 3.90 0.29 15.35
CA MET A 692 4.46 -1.05 15.22
C MET A 692 3.80 -1.84 14.07
N ALA A 693 2.48 -1.66 13.86
CA ALA A 693 1.78 -2.22 12.70
C ALA A 693 2.32 -1.66 11.38
N ALA A 694 2.52 -0.35 11.25
CA ALA A 694 3.12 0.26 10.06
C ALA A 694 4.57 -0.21 9.83
N SER A 695 5.35 -0.37 10.91
CA SER A 695 6.73 -0.87 10.89
C SER A 695 6.86 -2.28 10.31
N SER A 696 5.81 -3.12 10.37
CA SER A 696 5.83 -4.49 9.85
C SER A 696 6.05 -4.57 8.33
N SER A 697 5.92 -3.46 7.61
CA SER A 697 6.04 -3.40 6.15
C SER A 697 7.45 -3.32 5.57
N ASP A 698 8.47 -3.13 6.41
CA ASP A 698 9.84 -2.76 5.99
C ASP A 698 9.91 -1.52 5.04
N ARG A 699 8.83 -0.73 4.92
CA ARG A 699 8.68 0.36 3.95
C ARG A 699 8.48 1.72 4.60
N THR A 700 9.53 2.53 4.58
CA THR A 700 9.52 3.90 5.14
C THR A 700 8.44 4.79 4.53
N ASP A 701 8.11 4.64 3.25
CA ASP A 701 7.08 5.44 2.56
C ASP A 701 5.64 5.12 2.99
N VAL A 702 5.43 3.94 3.60
CA VAL A 702 4.19 3.64 4.29
C VAL A 702 4.19 4.22 5.69
N THR A 703 5.25 3.97 6.47
CA THR A 703 5.37 4.47 7.85
C THR A 703 5.23 5.99 7.91
N GLU A 704 5.98 6.72 7.08
CA GLU A 704 5.89 8.19 6.97
C GLU A 704 4.45 8.66 6.68
N GLY A 705 3.72 7.95 5.81
CA GLY A 705 2.31 8.26 5.50
C GLY A 705 1.32 7.93 6.62
N VAL A 706 1.61 6.95 7.48
CA VAL A 706 0.83 6.65 8.69
C VAL A 706 1.13 7.69 9.78
N ILE A 707 2.38 8.11 9.94
CA ILE A 707 2.77 9.17 10.88
C ILE A 707 2.12 10.52 10.50
N ASP A 708 2.05 10.88 9.22
CA ASP A 708 1.29 12.06 8.76
C ASP A 708 -0.22 11.98 9.10
N ALA A 709 -0.81 10.78 9.04
CA ALA A 709 -2.19 10.58 9.47
C ALA A 709 -2.36 10.69 11.01
N MET A 710 -1.38 10.23 11.79
CA MET A 710 -1.36 10.41 13.25
C MET A 710 -1.23 11.88 13.65
N PHE A 711 -0.33 12.64 13.01
CA PHE A 711 -0.22 14.09 13.21
C PHE A 711 -1.55 14.80 12.93
N ARG A 712 -2.22 14.44 11.82
CA ARG A 712 -3.56 14.94 11.48
C ARG A 712 -4.60 14.58 12.55
N ALA A 713 -4.68 13.32 12.97
CA ALA A 713 -5.67 12.86 13.93
C ALA A 713 -5.51 13.53 15.32
N LEU A 714 -4.27 13.72 15.78
CA LEU A 714 -3.97 14.44 17.02
C LEU A 714 -4.37 15.92 16.94
N LYS A 715 -4.06 16.60 15.83
CA LYS A 715 -4.49 18.00 15.60
C LYS A 715 -6.01 18.13 15.52
N THR A 716 -6.70 17.19 14.86
CA THR A 716 -8.17 17.13 14.86
C THR A 716 -8.69 17.01 16.30
N ARG A 717 -8.18 16.07 17.11
CA ARG A 717 -8.61 15.90 18.51
C ARG A 717 -8.43 17.17 19.34
N GLN A 718 -7.34 17.93 19.16
CA GLN A 718 -7.15 19.25 19.80
C GLN A 718 -8.28 20.22 19.41
N THR A 719 -8.53 20.41 18.11
CA THR A 719 -9.57 21.36 17.63
C THR A 719 -11.00 20.94 18.00
N THR A 720 -11.31 19.65 18.01
CA THR A 720 -12.65 19.16 18.39
C THR A 720 -12.88 19.28 19.89
N TRP A 721 -11.85 19.07 20.72
CA TRP A 721 -11.92 19.39 22.16
C TRP A 721 -12.22 20.87 22.38
N GLN A 722 -11.44 21.79 21.77
CA GLN A 722 -11.66 23.23 21.92
C GLN A 722 -13.11 23.62 21.59
N THR A 723 -13.61 23.15 20.43
CA THR A 723 -14.99 23.41 19.99
C THR A 723 -16.03 22.91 21.00
N VAL A 724 -15.85 21.70 21.54
CA VAL A 724 -16.78 21.09 22.50
C VAL A 724 -16.76 21.77 23.87
N LEU A 725 -15.59 22.24 24.33
CA LEU A 725 -15.46 23.04 25.55
C LEU A 725 -16.14 24.41 25.39
N ASP A 726 -15.94 25.07 24.26
CA ASP A 726 -16.58 26.36 23.93
C ASP A 726 -18.11 26.22 23.87
N GLU A 727 -18.64 25.18 23.21
CA GLU A 727 -20.07 24.89 23.08
C GLU A 727 -20.77 24.64 24.43
N GLU A 728 -20.08 24.02 25.39
CA GLU A 728 -20.61 23.80 26.75
C GLU A 728 -20.49 25.07 27.61
N CYS A 729 -19.32 25.71 27.65
CA CYS A 729 -19.09 26.89 28.49
C CYS A 729 -19.95 28.09 28.05
N ALA A 730 -20.24 28.22 26.75
CA ALA A 730 -21.14 29.25 26.22
C ALA A 730 -22.56 29.20 26.83
N ARG A 731 -23.03 28.04 27.28
CA ARG A 731 -24.38 27.88 27.86
C ARG A 731 -24.55 28.65 29.17
N TYR A 732 -23.49 28.74 29.96
CA TYR A 732 -23.48 29.41 31.26
C TYR A 732 -23.54 30.94 31.16
N LYS A 733 -23.40 31.53 29.96
CA LYS A 733 -23.50 32.98 29.72
C LYS A 733 -24.93 33.52 29.86
N THR A 734 -25.94 32.64 29.74
CA THR A 734 -27.36 32.92 30.06
C THR A 734 -27.94 31.75 30.87
N PRO A 735 -27.61 31.65 32.17
CA PRO A 735 -27.88 30.46 32.95
C PRO A 735 -29.37 30.30 33.26
N THR A 736 -29.88 29.11 32.96
CA THR A 736 -31.18 28.56 33.34
C THR A 736 -31.01 27.78 34.65
N ALA A 737 -32.06 27.68 35.48
CA ALA A 737 -31.97 27.09 36.82
C ALA A 737 -31.40 25.65 36.83
N GLU A 738 -31.71 24.86 35.79
CA GLU A 738 -31.25 23.47 35.61
C GLU A 738 -29.76 23.35 35.26
N GLN A 739 -29.10 24.43 34.82
CA GLN A 739 -27.70 24.39 34.38
C GLN A 739 -26.69 24.50 35.54
N SER A 740 -27.13 24.99 36.71
CA SER A 740 -26.26 25.20 37.88
C SER A 740 -25.83 23.90 38.56
N GLU A 741 -26.59 22.80 38.42
CA GLU A 741 -26.32 21.55 39.15
C GLU A 741 -25.12 20.73 38.60
N GLY A 742 -24.50 21.17 37.50
CA GLY A 742 -23.35 20.51 36.87
C GLY A 742 -22.11 21.40 36.68
N LEU A 743 -22.00 22.52 37.39
CA LEU A 743 -20.91 23.49 37.22
C LEU A 743 -19.57 22.98 37.74
N GLN A 744 -19.55 22.42 38.96
CA GLN A 744 -18.34 21.88 39.59
C GLN A 744 -17.69 20.81 38.68
N GLN A 745 -18.49 19.87 38.19
CA GLN A 745 -18.02 18.80 37.31
C GLN A 745 -17.50 19.36 35.97
N LEU A 746 -18.10 20.41 35.42
CA LEU A 746 -17.55 21.08 34.23
C LEU A 746 -16.18 21.73 34.53
N GLN A 747 -16.01 22.32 35.70
CA GLN A 747 -14.74 22.89 36.15
C GLN A 747 -13.68 21.81 36.40
N ASP A 748 -14.03 20.69 37.04
CA ASP A 748 -13.16 19.52 37.23
C ASP A 748 -12.70 18.95 35.87
N TRP A 749 -13.62 18.82 34.91
CA TRP A 749 -13.31 18.39 33.54
C TRP A 749 -12.42 19.38 32.77
N LEU A 750 -12.62 20.70 32.93
CA LEU A 750 -11.73 21.71 32.33
C LEU A 750 -10.30 21.58 32.86
N ILE A 751 -10.13 21.35 34.17
CA ILE A 751 -8.82 21.15 34.81
C ILE A 751 -8.19 19.83 34.38
N ALA A 752 -8.96 18.73 34.29
CA ALA A 752 -8.48 17.45 33.79
C ALA A 752 -8.00 17.53 32.33
N VAL A 753 -8.77 18.16 31.44
CA VAL A 753 -8.38 18.35 30.03
C VAL A 753 -7.18 19.28 29.92
N ALA A 754 -7.09 20.35 30.73
CA ALA A 754 -5.92 21.23 30.76
C ALA A 754 -4.64 20.47 31.16
N ASN A 755 -4.69 19.69 32.24
CA ASN A 755 -3.61 18.83 32.70
C ASN A 755 -3.18 17.84 31.61
N ASP A 756 -4.13 17.22 30.91
CA ASP A 756 -3.88 16.17 29.91
C ASP A 756 -3.15 16.69 28.68
N GLN A 757 -3.37 17.94 28.31
CA GLN A 757 -2.57 18.56 27.25
C GLN A 757 -1.12 18.78 27.72
N ILE A 758 -0.90 19.17 28.98
CA ILE A 758 0.46 19.31 29.53
C ILE A 758 1.18 17.97 29.63
N ALA A 759 0.52 16.88 30.05
CA ALA A 759 1.15 15.54 30.05
C ALA A 759 1.54 15.03 28.66
N CYS A 760 0.96 15.59 27.59
CA CYS A 760 1.43 15.29 26.23
C CYS A 760 2.81 15.89 25.94
N ILE A 761 3.21 16.97 26.63
CA ILE A 761 4.43 17.77 26.33
C ILE A 761 5.42 17.92 27.51
N ASP A 762 5.04 17.45 28.70
CA ASP A 762 5.86 17.50 29.92
C ASP A 762 6.86 16.35 29.97
N ASP A 763 8.10 16.64 29.60
CA ASP A 763 9.26 15.76 29.83
C ASP A 763 9.79 15.99 31.26
N ASN A 764 9.11 15.37 32.24
CA ASN A 764 9.46 15.44 33.66
C ASN A 764 10.77 14.69 33.94
N ASP A 765 11.74 15.38 34.56
CA ASP A 765 13.16 14.99 34.54
C ASP A 765 13.58 14.12 35.74
N GLU A 766 14.49 13.17 35.48
CA GLU A 766 15.12 12.11 36.31
C GLU A 766 14.28 11.34 37.37
N ALA A 767 13.39 11.97 38.13
CA ALA A 767 12.75 11.39 39.32
C ALA A 767 11.72 10.28 39.04
N SER A 768 11.02 10.35 37.90
CA SER A 768 10.06 9.33 37.45
C SER A 768 10.52 8.56 36.20
N GLY A 769 11.52 9.09 35.48
CA GLY A 769 11.90 8.62 34.14
C GLY A 769 10.79 8.73 33.09
N GLN A 770 9.70 9.46 33.37
CA GLN A 770 8.48 9.44 32.57
C GLN A 770 8.45 10.58 31.55
N LEU A 771 9.18 10.39 30.45
CA LEU A 771 9.09 11.20 29.21
C LEU A 771 7.62 11.47 28.82
N GLY A 772 7.34 12.68 28.33
CA GLY A 772 6.01 13.11 27.87
C GLY A 772 5.55 12.32 26.64
N TYR A 773 4.23 12.22 26.44
CA TYR A 773 3.69 11.33 25.40
C TYR A 773 4.13 11.70 23.97
N LEU A 774 4.29 12.99 23.64
CA LEU A 774 4.74 13.45 22.33
C LEU A 774 6.22 13.10 22.08
N THR A 775 7.05 13.14 23.13
CA THR A 775 8.48 12.76 23.08
C THR A 775 8.64 11.23 22.98
N ARG A 776 7.79 10.46 23.68
CA ARG A 776 7.68 9.00 23.49
C ARG A 776 7.24 8.64 22.07
N PHE A 777 6.23 9.34 21.53
CA PHE A 777 5.74 9.18 20.17
C PHE A 777 6.85 9.43 19.14
N LYS A 778 7.60 10.54 19.28
CA LYS A 778 8.79 10.81 18.47
C LYS A 778 9.79 9.65 18.52
N GLY A 779 10.20 9.24 19.72
CA GLY A 779 11.17 8.15 19.91
C GLY A 779 10.74 6.80 19.31
N ALA A 780 9.43 6.56 19.18
CA ALA A 780 8.90 5.35 18.56
C ALA A 780 8.97 5.37 17.02
N PHE A 781 8.73 6.50 16.36
CA PHE A 781 8.74 6.58 14.89
C PHE A 781 10.08 7.04 14.30
N GLU A 782 10.90 7.80 15.03
CA GLU A 782 12.20 8.33 14.58
C GLU A 782 13.14 7.26 13.95
N PRO A 783 13.31 6.04 14.50
CA PRO A 783 14.13 5.01 13.84
C PRO A 783 13.49 4.35 12.60
N LEU A 784 12.23 4.66 12.29
CA LEU A 784 11.43 3.99 11.24
C LEU A 784 11.17 4.88 10.00
N VAL A 785 11.54 6.17 10.06
CA VAL A 785 11.33 7.16 9.00
C VAL A 785 12.66 7.66 8.44
N THR A 786 12.64 8.26 7.25
CA THR A 786 13.87 8.83 6.69
C THR A 786 14.31 10.10 7.46
N PRO A 787 15.63 10.33 7.63
CA PRO A 787 16.12 11.59 8.22
C PRO A 787 15.68 12.84 7.46
N LYS A 788 15.38 12.70 6.15
CA LYS A 788 14.80 13.75 5.32
C LYS A 788 13.38 14.09 5.77
N TYR A 789 12.50 13.09 5.90
CA TYR A 789 11.13 13.29 6.40
C TYR A 789 11.13 13.91 7.79
N LEU A 790 11.98 13.42 8.68
CA LEU A 790 12.11 13.95 10.05
C LEU A 790 12.46 15.45 10.04
N ALA A 791 13.45 15.84 9.24
CA ALA A 791 13.90 17.23 9.15
C ALA A 791 12.94 18.16 8.39
N SER A 792 12.25 17.69 7.34
CA SER A 792 11.38 18.55 6.49
C SER A 792 9.90 18.53 6.85
N ARG A 793 9.45 17.55 7.64
CA ARG A 793 8.02 17.32 7.95
C ARG A 793 7.80 17.06 9.44
N ALA A 794 8.40 16.00 9.99
CA ALA A 794 8.01 15.50 11.31
C ALA A 794 8.31 16.47 12.46
N ASN A 795 9.51 17.09 12.49
CA ASN A 795 9.83 18.07 13.53
C ASN A 795 8.85 19.26 13.52
N MET A 796 8.56 19.82 12.33
CA MET A 796 7.58 20.90 12.20
C MET A 796 6.17 20.48 12.65
N GLU A 797 5.74 19.25 12.37
CA GLU A 797 4.44 18.76 12.83
C GLU A 797 4.39 18.50 14.34
N LEU A 798 5.49 18.04 14.95
CA LEU A 798 5.68 17.92 16.40
C LEU A 798 5.63 19.30 17.09
N ASP A 799 6.36 20.28 16.56
CA ASP A 799 6.38 21.66 17.10
C ASP A 799 4.97 22.28 17.07
N ASN A 800 4.26 22.14 15.95
CA ASN A 800 2.86 22.58 15.84
C ASN A 800 1.90 21.84 16.79
N LEU A 801 2.12 20.54 17.04
CA LEU A 801 1.33 19.81 18.04
C LEU A 801 1.62 20.31 19.45
N ARG A 802 2.88 20.59 19.78
CA ARG A 802 3.33 21.09 21.09
C ARG A 802 2.70 22.43 21.42
N ASP A 803 2.76 23.38 20.47
CA ASP A 803 2.07 24.67 20.57
C ASP A 803 0.55 24.49 20.72
N GLY A 804 -0.06 23.57 19.95
CA GLY A 804 -1.49 23.24 20.06
C GLY A 804 -1.92 22.66 21.42
N TYR A 805 -1.04 21.89 22.08
CA TYR A 805 -1.29 21.41 23.44
C TYR A 805 -1.21 22.55 24.47
N VAL A 806 -0.25 23.46 24.32
CA VAL A 806 -0.16 24.67 25.17
C VAL A 806 -1.38 25.56 25.01
N ASP A 807 -1.79 25.85 23.78
CA ASP A 807 -2.94 26.72 23.51
C ASP A 807 -4.23 26.10 24.03
N LEU A 808 -4.49 24.80 23.80
CA LEU A 808 -5.69 24.15 24.34
C LEU A 808 -5.66 24.12 25.89
N SER A 809 -4.50 23.88 26.52
CA SER A 809 -4.38 23.91 27.98
C SER A 809 -4.69 25.29 28.56
N THR A 810 -4.09 26.35 28.00
CA THR A 810 -4.32 27.73 28.45
C THR A 810 -5.72 28.25 28.12
N HIS A 811 -6.34 27.73 27.05
CA HIS A 811 -7.75 27.96 26.72
C HIS A 811 -8.70 27.33 27.76
N CYS A 812 -8.45 26.09 28.20
CA CYS A 812 -9.21 25.47 29.30
C CYS A 812 -9.16 26.29 30.59
N ILE A 813 -7.99 26.81 30.97
CA ILE A 813 -7.82 27.70 32.13
C ILE A 813 -8.59 29.02 31.92
N SER A 814 -8.56 29.58 30.71
CA SER A 814 -9.30 30.80 30.37
C SER A 814 -10.83 30.60 30.46
N LEU A 815 -11.36 29.45 30.01
CA LEU A 815 -12.76 29.08 30.14
C LEU A 815 -13.16 28.85 31.61
N PHE A 816 -12.32 28.18 32.39
CA PHE A 816 -12.51 27.98 33.83
C PHE A 816 -12.64 29.33 34.56
N ILE A 817 -11.75 30.29 34.27
CA ILE A 817 -11.82 31.65 34.80
C ILE A 817 -13.09 32.37 34.32
N GLU A 818 -13.44 32.28 33.03
CA GLU A 818 -14.66 32.93 32.51
C GLU A 818 -15.92 32.44 33.22
N LEU A 819 -16.03 31.14 33.55
CA LEU A 819 -17.15 30.58 34.31
C LEU A 819 -17.29 31.23 35.69
N ILE A 820 -16.21 31.38 36.46
CA ILE A 820 -16.22 32.02 37.80
C ILE A 820 -16.77 33.45 37.70
N PHE A 821 -16.28 34.25 36.77
CA PHE A 821 -16.76 35.63 36.57
C PHE A 821 -18.19 35.73 36.01
N THR A 822 -18.68 34.68 35.35
CA THR A 822 -19.97 34.69 34.65
C THR A 822 -21.10 34.09 35.48
N VAL A 823 -20.79 33.17 36.41
CA VAL A 823 -21.76 32.56 37.34
C VAL A 823 -21.67 33.21 38.72
N ASP A 824 -20.56 33.03 39.43
CA ASP A 824 -20.47 33.38 40.87
C ASP A 824 -20.52 34.89 41.08
N PHE A 825 -19.75 35.64 40.29
CA PHE A 825 -19.69 37.10 40.41
C PHE A 825 -20.79 37.82 39.62
N ARG A 826 -21.72 37.10 38.97
CA ARG A 826 -22.81 37.67 38.18
C ARG A 826 -23.68 38.67 38.93
N THR A 827 -23.82 38.49 40.25
CA THR A 827 -24.58 39.36 41.15
C THR A 827 -23.72 40.49 41.76
N THR A 828 -22.40 40.28 41.88
CA THR A 828 -21.48 41.24 42.52
C THR A 828 -20.90 42.24 41.51
N LEU A 829 -20.59 41.82 40.28
CA LEU A 829 -20.06 42.68 39.22
C LEU A 829 -20.95 43.92 38.91
N PRO A 830 -22.29 43.83 38.83
CA PRO A 830 -23.15 44.98 38.54
C PRO A 830 -23.19 46.06 39.62
N ASP A 831 -22.80 45.72 40.86
CA ASP A 831 -22.87 46.64 42.00
C ASP A 831 -21.63 47.56 42.11
N PHE A 832 -20.52 47.23 41.43
CA PHE A 832 -19.31 48.06 41.38
C PHE A 832 -19.59 49.47 40.84
N PHE A 833 -18.96 50.46 41.47
CA PHE A 833 -19.09 51.90 41.19
C PHE A 833 -20.51 52.49 41.31
N THR A 834 -21.48 51.70 41.78
CA THR A 834 -22.81 52.16 42.18
C THR A 834 -22.79 52.64 43.64
N PRO A 835 -23.87 53.28 44.16
CA PRO A 835 -23.93 53.67 45.58
C PRO A 835 -23.74 52.52 46.60
N LYS A 836 -23.96 51.25 46.22
CA LYS A 836 -23.69 50.09 47.09
C LYS A 836 -22.19 49.86 47.33
N TRP A 837 -21.35 50.06 46.31
CA TRP A 837 -19.92 49.74 46.35
C TRP A 837 -19.15 50.47 47.46
N TYR A 838 -19.62 51.65 47.87
CA TYR A 838 -19.06 52.39 49.01
C TYR A 838 -19.36 51.76 50.38
N GLY A 839 -20.43 50.95 50.50
CA GLY A 839 -20.86 50.32 51.75
C GLY A 839 -20.68 48.80 51.79
N GLU A 840 -20.46 48.14 50.65
CA GLU A 840 -20.27 46.69 50.55
C GLU A 840 -18.80 46.33 50.29
N PHE A 841 -18.29 45.32 51.01
CA PHE A 841 -16.96 44.72 50.77
C PHE A 841 -16.97 43.77 49.56
N ALA A 842 -17.42 44.27 48.41
CA ALA A 842 -17.62 43.49 47.18
C ALA A 842 -16.35 42.74 46.74
N VAL A 843 -15.21 43.43 46.69
CA VAL A 843 -13.90 42.84 46.39
C VAL A 843 -13.53 41.75 47.37
N LYS A 844 -13.74 41.97 48.69
CA LYS A 844 -13.41 40.95 49.70
C LYS A 844 -14.22 39.66 49.53
N ARG A 845 -15.48 39.75 49.07
CA ARG A 845 -16.27 38.55 48.70
C ARG A 845 -15.62 37.80 47.53
N MET A 846 -15.25 38.51 46.46
CA MET A 846 -14.60 37.90 45.30
C MET A 846 -13.25 37.25 45.64
N ILE A 847 -12.45 37.93 46.47
CA ILE A 847 -11.17 37.39 46.97
C ILE A 847 -11.39 36.14 47.86
N SER A 848 -12.44 36.10 48.69
CA SER A 848 -12.78 34.88 49.44
C SER A 848 -13.06 33.71 48.50
N THR A 849 -13.87 33.92 47.47
CA THR A 849 -14.16 32.90 46.45
C THR A 849 -12.90 32.44 45.69
N PHE A 850 -11.91 33.32 45.48
CA PHE A 850 -10.61 32.90 44.94
C PHE A 850 -9.75 32.11 45.95
N GLU A 851 -9.84 32.41 47.25
CA GLU A 851 -9.20 31.60 48.28
C GLU A 851 -9.82 30.20 48.34
N ASP A 852 -11.14 30.08 48.16
CA ASP A 852 -11.85 28.80 48.04
C ASP A 852 -11.37 28.03 46.78
N TYR A 853 -11.51 28.59 45.57
CA TYR A 853 -11.09 27.93 44.32
C TYR A 853 -9.60 27.54 44.30
N MET A 854 -8.69 28.38 44.81
CA MET A 854 -7.27 28.03 44.88
C MET A 854 -6.99 26.94 45.93
N THR A 855 -7.80 26.83 46.98
CA THR A 855 -7.68 25.73 47.95
C THR A 855 -8.10 24.41 47.33
N ASP A 856 -9.23 24.38 46.62
CA ASP A 856 -9.78 23.15 46.04
C ASP A 856 -8.93 22.64 44.86
N TYR A 857 -8.48 23.51 43.97
CA TYR A 857 -7.81 23.10 42.73
C TYR A 857 -6.28 23.02 42.77
N SER A 858 -5.60 23.64 43.74
CA SER A 858 -4.11 23.68 43.76
C SER A 858 -3.43 22.31 43.94
N ALA A 859 -4.12 21.32 44.51
CA ALA A 859 -3.62 19.96 44.64
C ALA A 859 -3.81 19.10 43.38
N VAL A 860 -4.77 19.46 42.52
CA VAL A 860 -5.20 18.65 41.36
C VAL A 860 -4.85 19.28 40.01
N LEU A 861 -4.36 20.52 40.00
CA LEU A 861 -3.83 21.23 38.83
C LEU A 861 -2.31 21.04 38.70
N HIS A 862 -1.81 20.90 37.47
CA HIS A 862 -0.38 20.83 37.22
C HIS A 862 0.34 22.13 37.62
N PRO A 863 1.49 22.11 38.33
CA PRO A 863 2.14 23.32 38.85
C PRO A 863 2.45 24.37 37.77
N SER A 864 2.77 23.95 36.55
CA SER A 864 3.03 24.88 35.44
C SER A 864 1.79 25.62 34.93
N LEU A 865 0.59 25.19 35.33
CA LEU A 865 -0.68 25.84 35.05
C LEU A 865 -1.16 26.70 36.24
N THR A 866 -0.70 26.42 37.45
CA THR A 866 -1.05 27.18 38.66
C THR A 866 -0.65 28.65 38.54
N ASP A 867 0.59 28.94 38.10
CA ASP A 867 1.05 30.32 37.89
C ASP A 867 0.26 31.03 36.76
N ILE A 868 -0.10 30.30 35.69
CA ILE A 868 -0.93 30.84 34.58
C ILE A 868 -2.34 31.18 35.08
N LEU A 869 -2.94 30.27 35.85
CA LEU A 869 -4.25 30.48 36.49
C LEU A 869 -4.20 31.74 37.36
N ILE A 870 -3.16 31.91 38.17
CA ILE A 870 -3.01 33.10 39.04
C ILE A 870 -2.86 34.39 38.21
N GLU A 871 -2.07 34.39 37.12
CA GLU A 871 -1.94 35.56 36.25
C GLU A 871 -3.24 35.92 35.52
N GLU A 872 -3.85 34.98 34.79
CA GLU A 872 -5.07 35.27 34.00
C GLU A 872 -6.30 35.53 34.89
N LEU A 873 -6.37 34.95 36.10
CA LEU A 873 -7.38 35.30 37.11
C LEU A 873 -7.24 36.76 37.57
N SER A 874 -6.01 37.27 37.65
CA SER A 874 -5.73 38.67 37.99
C SER A 874 -6.01 39.63 36.83
N ASP A 875 -5.66 39.23 35.60
CA ASP A 875 -5.97 39.97 34.37
C ASP A 875 -7.48 40.10 34.17
N GLU A 876 -8.24 39.00 34.28
CA GLU A 876 -9.69 39.04 34.09
C GLU A 876 -10.38 39.80 35.24
N LEU A 877 -9.88 39.71 36.48
CA LEU A 877 -10.34 40.57 37.57
C LEU A 877 -10.16 42.06 37.21
N LEU A 878 -8.98 42.43 36.70
CA LEU A 878 -8.66 43.80 36.31
C LEU A 878 -9.54 44.27 35.15
N VAL A 879 -9.71 43.46 34.11
CA VAL A 879 -10.55 43.76 32.94
C VAL A 879 -12.02 43.93 33.35
N ARG A 880 -12.56 43.04 34.20
CA ARG A 880 -13.94 43.12 34.70
C ARG A 880 -14.15 44.33 35.63
N TYR A 881 -13.17 44.63 36.49
CA TYR A 881 -13.18 45.80 37.38
C TYR A 881 -13.18 47.11 36.59
N LEU A 882 -12.28 47.26 35.59
CA LEU A 882 -12.25 48.43 34.72
C LEU A 882 -13.52 48.54 33.84
N SER A 883 -14.08 47.41 33.40
CA SER A 883 -15.31 47.37 32.58
C SER A 883 -16.56 47.77 33.38
N SER A 884 -16.56 47.58 34.69
CA SER A 884 -17.65 47.98 35.60
C SER A 884 -17.97 49.48 35.57
N ILE A 885 -17.11 50.32 34.98
CA ILE A 885 -17.40 51.73 34.68
C ILE A 885 -18.67 51.93 33.83
N ARG A 886 -19.13 50.87 33.13
CA ARG A 886 -20.33 50.85 32.30
C ARG A 886 -21.58 50.33 33.03
N ASN A 887 -21.48 50.03 34.33
CA ASN A 887 -22.61 49.54 35.13
C ASN A 887 -23.78 50.52 35.16
N LYS A 888 -25.01 49.99 35.21
CA LYS A 888 -26.25 50.78 35.25
C LYS A 888 -26.39 51.46 36.62
N GLY A 889 -25.87 52.68 36.71
CA GLY A 889 -25.81 53.46 37.95
C GLY A 889 -24.40 53.80 38.41
N ALA A 890 -23.35 53.45 37.64
CA ALA A 890 -21.98 53.87 37.89
C ALA A 890 -21.90 55.41 37.85
N LYS A 891 -21.73 56.03 39.03
CA LYS A 891 -21.64 57.48 39.18
C LYS A 891 -20.71 57.88 40.33
N PHE A 892 -19.74 58.72 40.01
CA PHE A 892 -18.78 59.28 40.97
C PHE A 892 -19.10 60.76 41.19
N ARG A 893 -19.09 61.19 42.46
CA ARG A 893 -19.16 62.61 42.82
C ARG A 893 -17.86 63.06 43.45
N ARG A 894 -17.43 64.30 43.18
CA ARG A 894 -16.20 64.88 43.78
C ARG A 894 -16.19 64.96 45.32
N GLN A 895 -17.36 64.79 45.94
CA GLN A 895 -17.59 64.78 47.39
C GLN A 895 -17.61 63.37 48.02
N ASP A 896 -17.71 62.31 47.21
CA ASP A 896 -17.82 60.94 47.70
C ASP A 896 -16.39 60.33 47.75
N PRO A 897 -16.03 59.50 48.76
CA PRO A 897 -14.64 59.06 49.01
C PRO A 897 -14.18 57.93 48.06
N PHE A 898 -14.43 58.06 46.76
CA PHE A 898 -14.12 57.00 45.79
C PHE A 898 -12.62 56.70 45.70
N THR A 899 -11.76 57.72 45.77
CA THR A 899 -10.29 57.55 45.72
C THR A 899 -9.75 56.69 46.86
N ASP A 900 -10.37 56.76 48.05
CA ASP A 900 -9.98 55.90 49.18
C ASP A 900 -10.61 54.51 49.08
N LYS A 901 -11.82 54.38 48.49
CA LYS A 901 -12.40 53.07 48.20
C LYS A 901 -11.63 52.30 47.11
N PHE A 902 -11.10 52.98 46.09
CA PHE A 902 -10.18 52.38 45.11
C PHE A 902 -8.91 51.84 45.80
N LYS A 903 -8.35 52.56 46.78
CA LYS A 903 -7.18 52.08 47.55
C LYS A 903 -7.53 50.85 48.40
N ASP A 904 -8.67 50.86 49.09
CA ASP A 904 -9.18 49.73 49.89
C ASP A 904 -9.37 48.46 49.03
N ASP A 905 -9.96 48.61 47.85
CA ASP A 905 -10.11 47.52 46.86
C ASP A 905 -8.75 46.99 46.38
N ILE A 906 -7.84 47.86 45.92
CA ILE A 906 -6.51 47.46 45.42
C ILE A 906 -5.67 46.79 46.52
N LEU A 907 -5.70 47.32 47.76
CA LEU A 907 -4.98 46.73 48.89
C LEU A 907 -5.54 45.34 49.26
N THR A 908 -6.85 45.14 49.16
CA THR A 908 -7.49 43.83 49.36
C THR A 908 -7.04 42.82 48.29
N ILE A 909 -6.99 43.26 47.02
CA ILE A 909 -6.55 42.44 45.87
C ILE A 909 -5.07 42.07 45.97
N PHE A 910 -4.22 43.06 46.27
CA PHE A 910 -2.79 42.82 46.47
C PHE A 910 -2.51 41.94 47.70
N GLY A 911 -3.31 42.02 48.77
CA GLY A 911 -3.19 41.15 49.93
C GLY A 911 -3.44 39.66 49.63
N PHE A 912 -4.22 39.35 48.59
CA PHE A 912 -4.38 37.99 48.08
C PHE A 912 -3.23 37.60 47.15
N PHE A 913 -2.97 38.37 46.09
CA PHE A 913 -1.96 37.98 45.09
C PHE A 913 -0.53 37.96 45.66
N GLN A 914 -0.22 38.71 46.72
CA GLN A 914 1.07 38.62 47.44
C GLN A 914 1.37 37.22 48.03
N LYS A 915 0.39 36.32 48.15
CA LYS A 915 0.61 34.91 48.51
C LYS A 915 1.38 34.14 47.42
N PHE A 916 1.40 34.65 46.19
CA PHE A 916 2.02 34.06 45.02
C PHE A 916 3.13 35.02 44.51
N PRO A 917 4.30 35.05 45.18
CA PRO A 917 5.25 36.15 45.07
C PRO A 917 5.86 36.32 43.68
N ASP A 918 6.09 35.22 42.95
CA ASP A 918 6.74 35.24 41.65
C ASP A 918 5.84 35.89 40.58
N ALA A 919 4.61 35.40 40.39
CA ALA A 919 3.61 36.03 39.53
C ALA A 919 3.28 37.48 39.99
N PHE A 920 3.16 37.71 41.30
CA PHE A 920 2.83 39.04 41.82
C PHE A 920 3.92 40.09 41.49
N ALA A 921 5.19 39.73 41.63
CA ALA A 921 6.31 40.63 41.40
C ALA A 921 6.71 40.74 39.91
N ALA A 922 6.43 39.73 39.09
CA ALA A 922 6.80 39.71 37.68
C ALA A 922 5.83 40.51 36.78
N THR A 923 4.53 40.39 37.01
CA THR A 923 3.51 40.86 36.05
C THR A 923 2.33 41.59 36.71
N ILE A 924 1.65 40.93 37.66
CA ILE A 924 0.37 41.38 38.21
C ILE A 924 0.45 42.81 38.77
N LYS A 925 1.42 43.08 39.65
CA LYS A 925 1.56 44.38 40.31
C LYS A 925 1.67 45.55 39.32
N ASP A 926 2.28 45.31 38.17
CA ASP A 926 2.56 46.35 37.19
C ASP A 926 1.40 46.53 36.19
N ARG A 927 0.71 45.43 35.79
CA ARG A 927 -0.57 45.50 35.06
C ARG A 927 -1.63 46.29 35.86
N TRP A 928 -1.75 46.05 37.17
CA TRP A 928 -2.71 46.72 38.05
C TRP A 928 -2.48 48.23 38.27
N ARG A 929 -1.32 48.79 37.88
CA ARG A 929 -1.06 50.25 37.95
C ARG A 929 -2.05 51.06 37.11
N VAL A 930 -2.66 50.45 36.09
CA VAL A 930 -3.65 51.09 35.21
C VAL A 930 -4.88 51.63 35.95
N VAL A 931 -5.20 51.12 37.15
CA VAL A 931 -6.31 51.65 37.97
C VAL A 931 -6.01 53.06 38.49
N ASP A 932 -4.74 53.43 38.68
CA ASP A 932 -4.36 54.81 39.02
C ASP A 932 -4.71 55.79 37.89
N TRP A 933 -4.59 55.38 36.62
CA TRP A 933 -5.03 56.17 35.47
C TRP A 933 -6.55 56.35 35.39
N LEU A 934 -7.34 55.36 35.85
CA LEU A 934 -8.79 55.52 36.04
C LEU A 934 -9.08 56.60 37.09
N VAL A 935 -8.43 56.55 38.26
CA VAL A 935 -8.60 57.54 39.33
C VAL A 935 -8.22 58.94 38.85
N ARG A 936 -7.08 59.09 38.18
CA ARG A 936 -6.64 60.37 37.60
C ARG A 936 -7.67 60.97 36.63
N LEU A 937 -8.31 60.15 35.78
CA LEU A 937 -9.37 60.62 34.86
C LEU A 937 -10.65 61.07 35.59
N LEU A 938 -10.97 60.48 36.75
CA LEU A 938 -12.11 60.88 37.57
C LEU A 938 -11.83 62.20 38.32
N GLU A 939 -10.63 62.35 38.90
CA GLU A 939 -10.26 63.55 39.67
C GLU A 939 -9.99 64.78 38.78
N ALA A 940 -9.41 64.59 37.59
CA ALA A 940 -8.89 65.65 36.71
C ALA A 940 -9.83 66.84 36.50
N GLU A 941 -9.27 68.06 36.55
CA GLU A 941 -10.01 69.31 36.35
C GLU A 941 -10.61 69.43 34.94
N LYS A 942 -11.71 70.17 34.84
CA LYS A 942 -12.46 70.37 33.59
C LYS A 942 -11.61 71.04 32.50
N GLY A 943 -11.91 70.73 31.24
CA GLY A 943 -11.20 71.28 30.10
C GLY A 943 -9.79 70.69 29.97
N ALA A 944 -8.76 71.52 30.14
CA ALA A 944 -7.38 71.13 29.85
C ALA A 944 -6.85 69.99 30.74
N GLY A 945 -7.27 69.89 32.00
CA GLY A 945 -6.80 68.84 32.92
C GLY A 945 -7.13 67.43 32.43
N VAL A 946 -8.41 67.16 32.12
CA VAL A 946 -8.85 65.88 31.53
C VAL A 946 -8.11 65.57 30.22
N VAL A 947 -7.87 66.56 29.36
CA VAL A 947 -7.19 66.36 28.07
C VAL A 947 -5.71 65.97 28.27
N ALA A 948 -5.01 66.60 29.22
CA ALA A 948 -3.63 66.27 29.54
C ALA A 948 -3.47 64.87 30.16
N VAL A 949 -4.41 64.47 31.04
CA VAL A 949 -4.42 63.10 31.61
C VAL A 949 -4.71 62.06 30.52
N TYR A 950 -5.63 62.34 29.60
CA TYR A 950 -5.88 61.47 28.45
C TYR A 950 -4.64 61.33 27.54
N GLU A 951 -3.96 62.44 27.22
CA GLU A 951 -2.74 62.45 26.41
C GLU A 951 -1.63 61.60 27.04
N ALA A 952 -1.36 61.78 28.34
CA ALA A 952 -0.36 60.99 29.05
C ALA A 952 -0.73 59.49 29.12
N PHE A 953 -1.97 59.16 29.47
CA PHE A 953 -2.43 57.77 29.55
C PHE A 953 -2.41 57.09 28.17
N LYS A 954 -2.79 57.79 27.10
CA LYS A 954 -2.75 57.26 25.73
C LYS A 954 -1.33 57.10 25.18
N THR A 955 -0.35 57.82 25.74
CA THR A 955 1.07 57.68 25.39
C THR A 955 1.70 56.46 26.06
N GLU A 956 1.34 56.16 27.31
CA GLU A 956 1.83 54.96 28.02
C GLU A 956 1.08 53.68 27.58
N TYR A 957 -0.23 53.76 27.36
CA TYR A 957 -1.09 52.66 26.92
C TYR A 957 -1.63 52.96 25.50
N TRP A 958 -0.82 52.66 24.48
CA TRP A 958 -1.11 53.02 23.07
C TRP A 958 -2.41 52.42 22.53
N ASP A 959 -2.90 51.32 23.11
CA ASP A 959 -4.10 50.58 22.73
C ASP A 959 -5.38 51.08 23.44
N LEU A 960 -5.25 51.94 24.47
CA LEU A 960 -6.34 52.54 25.25
C LEU A 960 -7.55 52.96 24.40
N GLN A 961 -8.70 52.35 24.67
CA GLN A 961 -9.91 52.57 23.88
C GLN A 961 -10.64 53.87 24.27
N LEU A 962 -10.90 54.70 23.26
CA LEU A 962 -11.64 55.96 23.40
C LEU A 962 -13.10 55.73 23.84
N SER A 963 -13.70 54.59 23.49
CA SER A 963 -15.02 54.12 23.95
C SER A 963 -15.09 53.96 25.48
N TRP A 964 -14.03 53.45 26.09
CA TRP A 964 -13.91 53.29 27.54
C TRP A 964 -13.64 54.63 28.22
N VAL A 965 -12.75 55.47 27.69
CA VAL A 965 -12.52 56.84 28.21
C VAL A 965 -13.81 57.67 28.17
N GLU A 966 -14.60 57.56 27.10
CA GLU A 966 -15.93 58.18 27.04
C GLU A 966 -16.88 57.70 28.16
N ALA A 967 -16.78 56.43 28.60
CA ALA A 967 -17.59 55.90 29.69
C ALA A 967 -17.13 56.44 31.06
N VAL A 968 -15.81 56.52 31.29
CA VAL A 968 -15.23 57.18 32.49
C VAL A 968 -15.66 58.64 32.60
N LEU A 969 -15.64 59.39 31.49
CA LEU A 969 -16.10 60.78 31.52
C LEU A 969 -17.62 60.87 31.77
N ARG A 970 -18.42 59.96 31.20
CA ARG A 970 -19.88 59.90 31.45
C ARG A 970 -20.26 59.48 32.87
N SER A 971 -19.40 58.77 33.62
CA SER A 971 -19.69 58.37 34.99
C SER A 971 -19.42 59.46 36.03
N ARG A 972 -18.75 60.57 35.67
CA ARG A 972 -18.60 61.76 36.53
C ARG A 972 -19.93 62.46 36.80
N ASP A 973 -20.05 63.13 37.93
CA ASP A 973 -21.17 64.03 38.28
C ASP A 973 -21.09 65.35 37.50
N ASP A 974 -19.88 65.88 37.36
CA ASP A 974 -19.58 67.17 36.73
C ASP A 974 -19.58 67.14 35.19
N PHE A 975 -19.98 66.01 34.58
CA PHE A 975 -19.88 65.70 33.16
C PHE A 975 -20.57 66.72 32.23
N GLU A 976 -19.83 67.14 31.21
CA GLU A 976 -20.33 67.96 30.11
C GLU A 976 -19.94 67.35 28.75
N ARG A 977 -20.79 67.53 27.73
CA ARG A 977 -20.50 67.09 26.36
C ARG A 977 -19.22 67.71 25.78
N SER A 978 -18.87 68.91 26.23
CA SER A 978 -17.64 69.64 25.93
C SER A 978 -16.38 68.82 26.22
N MET A 979 -16.35 68.06 27.32
CA MET A 979 -15.19 67.26 27.73
C MET A 979 -14.87 66.15 26.72
N VAL A 980 -15.90 65.39 26.31
CA VAL A 980 -15.75 64.32 25.32
C VAL A 980 -15.40 64.91 23.95
N SER A 981 -15.93 66.07 23.58
CA SER A 981 -15.51 66.76 22.35
C SER A 981 -14.04 67.20 22.39
N ALA A 982 -13.55 67.72 23.52
CA ALA A 982 -12.15 68.13 23.66
C ALA A 982 -11.19 66.94 23.63
N VAL A 983 -11.51 65.85 24.34
CA VAL A 983 -10.74 64.59 24.28
C VAL A 983 -10.77 63.98 22.87
N LYS A 984 -11.90 64.06 22.15
CA LYS A 984 -11.98 63.61 20.75
C LYS A 984 -11.15 64.44 19.79
N ALA A 985 -11.10 65.76 19.96
CA ALA A 985 -10.23 66.63 19.17
C ALA A 985 -8.76 66.25 19.40
N LYS A 986 -8.32 66.16 20.66
CA LYS A 986 -6.96 65.73 21.00
C LYS A 986 -6.64 64.32 20.48
N ALA A 987 -7.57 63.38 20.58
CA ALA A 987 -7.41 62.01 20.06
C ALA A 987 -7.26 61.93 18.52
N ALA A 988 -7.72 62.94 17.78
CA ALA A 988 -7.52 63.05 16.33
C ALA A 988 -6.19 63.74 15.96
N GLU A 989 -5.60 64.50 16.88
CA GLU A 989 -4.30 65.18 16.74
C GLU A 989 -3.12 64.31 17.23
N LEU A 990 -3.38 63.43 18.20
CA LEU A 990 -2.36 62.62 18.88
C LEU A 990 -1.95 61.40 18.04
N TYR A 991 -0.68 61.37 17.62
CA TYR A 991 -0.03 60.17 17.09
C TYR A 991 0.76 59.47 18.19
N VAL A 992 0.55 58.16 18.35
CA VAL A 992 1.31 57.30 19.26
C VAL A 992 1.80 56.08 18.48
N GLU A 993 3.05 55.69 18.69
CA GLU A 993 3.65 54.51 18.08
C GLU A 993 3.03 53.23 18.66
N ARG A 994 2.81 52.20 17.84
CA ARG A 994 2.18 50.95 18.29
C ARG A 994 3.20 50.06 18.95
N GLY A 995 3.10 49.91 20.27
CA GLY A 995 3.87 48.95 21.06
C GLY A 995 3.29 47.53 21.03
N VAL A 996 3.65 46.74 22.03
CA VAL A 996 2.99 45.45 22.32
C VAL A 996 1.61 45.71 22.94
N GLU A 997 0.63 44.84 22.70
CA GLU A 997 -0.70 44.97 23.31
C GLU A 997 -0.62 44.90 24.84
N THR A 998 -1.45 45.71 25.51
CA THR A 998 -1.51 45.85 26.97
C THR A 998 -2.84 45.30 27.50
N ILE A 999 -3.02 45.35 28.82
CA ILE A 999 -4.32 45.06 29.45
C ILE A 999 -5.48 45.90 28.89
N MET A 1000 -5.22 47.13 28.40
CA MET A 1000 -6.27 47.99 27.84
C MET A 1000 -6.77 47.54 26.47
N GLY A 1001 -6.07 46.63 25.78
CA GLY A 1001 -6.57 45.92 24.60
C GLY A 1001 -7.65 44.88 24.91
N LYS A 1002 -7.57 44.24 26.10
CA LYS A 1002 -8.62 43.35 26.64
C LYS A 1002 -9.87 44.15 27.09
N VAL A 1003 -9.73 45.41 27.54
CA VAL A 1003 -10.84 46.27 28.00
C VAL A 1003 -11.58 46.95 26.82
N ARG A 1004 -12.71 46.36 26.38
CA ARG A 1004 -13.48 46.79 25.20
C ARG A 1004 -14.78 47.51 25.52
#